data_AF-A0A956LWF0-F1
#
_entry.id   AF-A0A956LWF0-F1
#
_cell.length_a   1.000
_cell.length_b   1.000
_cell.length_c   1.000
_cell.angle_alpha   90.00
_cell.angle_beta   90.00
_cell.angle_gamma   90.00
#
_symmetry.space_group_name_H-M   'P 1'
#
loop_
_entity.id
_entity.type
_entity.pdbx_description
1 polymer ?
#
loop_
_entity_poly.entity_id
_entity_poly.type
_entity_poly.pdbx_seq_one_letter_code
_entity_poly.pdbx_strand_id
1 'polypeptide(L)'
;MKRSSSVLLLLVLLLAAGRFLPGPRFWGINHLAYLPLPIFLGWLVCATVLLLPPIQSLLAEQLRTRLPGIFRTPLGGLGLTVLATGLFALFRERSFFMGDGYLVGELVERGMKFRAFDNMDYQLHYQIYRALHGQASSFTVYRVGSVLAGALGTFLLWWLVRKLPWEGWRRVLVLGFFLLTGPVAMFHGYVESYSWLFLFLSGFLVAGVLVLEGVVGIWLPSALFGAALFFHLTAVFSGPALLYLALCAPVRPSWRRWVDVTVPALILFLISVILHLAAGYNSAWFRREFLESQNARSLWVPLLGSRGLFSLYHWKDLANLLLITVPGAVAVVVLRLQALRSRAVDRRVQFLLVQIASIVFFAVGLDKKLGGARDWDLLAAHSLGVGLLAALWIAPFPERPEPGKPRTANAPDGSADSGAVRSAALALTVSFLVAAPWISVLHLERASIARFVDVAADFPDFARAYAYEEVGKYYRKAEDYDRAEVMYRRCVETYPGNPRFHVLLGSIFMIQASRTDDDERETHLLDQAEAEYRQALQSMPDNPLALGNLAQALASRGKLDEALPIYEKLVVVDPGKDVNWIGLGNVRLQIGDPTGAVAAYGAALQRNPAAPVKDVLGAALLGSGRFPEAAAAFSECLRAGNRDPRVLFGLASARVGEAEQTRREGKVPDARGLYEAETVLRELLQKDPQSQPARDLLGRLQQLKAGVPGS
;
A
#
# COMPACT_ATOMS: atom_id res chain seq x y z
N MET A 1 -18.76 14.72 38.10
CA MET A 1 -17.57 13.84 38.08
C MET A 1 -17.92 12.36 38.01
N LYS A 2 -18.73 11.79 38.93
CA LYS A 2 -19.18 10.38 38.84
C LYS A 2 -19.74 9.99 37.45
N ARG A 3 -20.60 10.84 36.87
CA ARG A 3 -21.16 10.63 35.52
C ARG A 3 -20.11 10.52 34.40
N SER A 4 -19.01 11.26 34.47
CA SER A 4 -17.99 11.26 33.42
C SER A 4 -17.15 9.98 33.42
N SER A 5 -16.82 9.48 34.61
CA SER A 5 -16.12 8.21 34.76
C SER A 5 -16.98 7.02 34.33
N SER A 6 -18.28 7.04 34.60
CA SER A 6 -19.21 5.97 34.18
C SER A 6 -19.34 5.85 32.66
N VAL A 7 -19.33 6.95 31.91
CA VAL A 7 -19.45 6.91 30.43
C VAL A 7 -18.15 6.46 29.78
N LEU A 8 -17.00 6.92 30.29
CA LEU A 8 -15.69 6.44 29.83
C LEU A 8 -15.52 4.93 30.13
N LEU A 9 -16.03 4.47 31.27
CA LEU A 9 -16.08 3.04 31.61
C LEU A 9 -17.00 2.25 30.67
N LEU A 10 -18.20 2.79 30.38
CA LEU A 10 -19.13 2.17 29.44
C LEU A 10 -18.49 2.00 28.05
N LEU A 11 -17.65 2.94 27.61
CA LEU A 11 -16.92 2.82 26.36
C LEU A 11 -15.97 1.62 26.35
N VAL A 12 -15.24 1.39 27.45
CA VAL A 12 -14.35 0.22 27.56
C VAL A 12 -15.16 -1.08 27.59
N LEU A 13 -16.28 -1.11 28.30
CA LEU A 13 -17.19 -2.26 28.31
C LEU A 13 -17.77 -2.52 26.92
N LEU A 14 -18.12 -1.48 26.17
CA LEU A 14 -18.60 -1.58 24.79
C LEU A 14 -17.53 -2.19 23.88
N LEU A 15 -16.27 -1.80 24.03
CA LEU A 15 -15.15 -2.39 23.28
C LEU A 15 -14.96 -3.86 23.64
N ALA A 16 -14.97 -4.20 24.93
CA ALA A 16 -14.88 -5.58 25.40
C ALA A 16 -16.02 -6.45 24.85
N ALA A 17 -17.25 -5.93 24.89
CA ALA A 17 -18.43 -6.57 24.30
C ALA A 17 -18.30 -6.70 22.77
N GLY A 18 -17.59 -5.76 22.13
CA GLY A 18 -17.28 -5.76 20.70
C GLY A 18 -16.64 -7.04 20.20
N ARG A 19 -15.88 -7.77 21.03
CA ARG A 19 -15.36 -9.10 20.68
C ARG A 19 -16.46 -10.10 20.30
N PHE A 20 -17.64 -9.97 20.90
CA PHE A 20 -18.77 -10.87 20.70
C PHE A 20 -19.81 -10.31 19.72
N LEU A 21 -19.57 -9.14 19.14
CA LEU A 21 -20.47 -8.55 18.15
C LEU A 21 -20.08 -9.07 16.76
N PRO A 22 -20.87 -9.98 16.16
CA PRO A 22 -20.61 -10.42 14.80
C PRO A 22 -20.95 -9.26 13.86
N GLY A 23 -19.99 -8.87 13.03
CA GLY A 23 -20.34 -8.14 11.82
C GLY A 23 -19.26 -7.18 11.32
N PRO A 24 -19.02 -7.17 10.00
CA PRO A 24 -18.16 -6.18 9.34
C PRO A 24 -18.57 -4.73 9.64
N ARG A 25 -19.84 -4.53 9.99
CA ARG A 25 -20.44 -3.24 10.33
C ARG A 25 -20.03 -2.65 11.68
N PHE A 26 -19.30 -3.38 12.53
CA PHE A 26 -18.78 -2.87 13.81
C PHE A 26 -17.26 -2.78 13.80
N TRP A 27 -16.65 -2.57 12.64
CA TRP A 27 -15.20 -2.51 12.45
C TRP A 27 -14.47 -1.50 13.36
N GLY A 28 -15.18 -0.50 13.90
CA GLY A 28 -14.69 0.46 14.88
C GLY A 28 -14.55 -0.08 16.30
N ILE A 29 -15.33 -1.11 16.64
CA ILE A 29 -15.56 -1.58 18.01
C ILE A 29 -15.11 -3.04 18.17
N ASN A 30 -15.23 -3.86 17.12
CA ASN A 30 -14.98 -5.29 17.17
C ASN A 30 -13.53 -5.69 16.88
N HIS A 31 -12.57 -4.76 16.85
CA HIS A 31 -11.19 -5.10 16.54
C HIS A 31 -10.58 -6.10 17.55
N LEU A 32 -11.09 -6.16 18.78
CA LEU A 32 -10.73 -7.18 19.78
C LEU A 32 -11.17 -8.61 19.40
N ALA A 33 -12.08 -8.79 18.44
CA ALA A 33 -12.49 -10.10 17.94
C ALA A 33 -11.36 -10.83 17.21
N TYR A 34 -10.49 -10.07 16.54
CA TYR A 34 -9.39 -10.62 15.72
C TYR A 34 -8.13 -10.93 16.52
N LEU A 35 -8.07 -10.50 17.79
CA LEU A 35 -6.93 -10.82 18.65
C LEU A 35 -7.03 -12.27 19.16
N PRO A 36 -5.89 -12.99 19.20
CA PRO A 36 -5.79 -14.28 19.88
C PRO A 36 -6.30 -14.20 21.31
N LEU A 37 -6.95 -15.28 21.78
CA LEU A 37 -7.54 -15.34 23.12
C LEU A 37 -6.57 -14.90 24.24
N PRO A 38 -5.28 -15.33 24.26
CA PRO A 38 -4.34 -14.88 25.30
C PRO A 38 -4.11 -13.37 25.30
N ILE A 39 -4.03 -12.74 24.13
CA ILE A 39 -3.83 -11.29 24.01
C ILE A 39 -5.09 -10.55 24.46
N PHE A 40 -6.27 -11.04 24.10
CA PHE A 40 -7.54 -10.49 24.58
C PHE A 40 -7.68 -10.59 26.11
N LEU A 41 -7.36 -11.74 26.71
CA LEU A 41 -7.40 -11.91 28.16
C LEU A 41 -6.39 -10.99 28.87
N GLY A 42 -5.18 -10.85 28.32
CA GLY A 42 -4.20 -9.89 28.79
C GLY A 42 -4.71 -8.45 28.71
N TRP A 43 -5.37 -8.08 27.62
CA TRP A 43 -6.03 -6.78 27.47
C TRP A 43 -7.14 -6.59 28.52
N LEU A 44 -7.96 -7.61 28.78
CA LEU A 44 -9.05 -7.53 29.76
C LEU A 44 -8.52 -7.33 31.19
N VAL A 45 -7.45 -8.05 31.56
CA VAL A 45 -6.76 -7.86 32.84
C VAL A 45 -6.18 -6.44 32.91
N CYS A 46 -5.49 -6.00 31.85
CA CYS A 46 -4.91 -4.66 31.76
C CYS A 46 -5.99 -3.57 31.91
N ALA A 47 -7.10 -3.68 31.17
CA ALA A 47 -8.22 -2.77 31.24
C ALA A 47 -8.83 -2.73 32.64
N THR A 48 -9.03 -3.90 33.26
CA THR A 48 -9.58 -4.01 34.62
C THR A 48 -8.67 -3.29 35.62
N VAL A 49 -7.37 -3.59 35.60
CA VAL A 49 -6.37 -2.98 36.49
C VAL A 49 -6.29 -1.48 36.28
N LEU A 50 -6.14 -1.04 35.02
CA LEU A 50 -6.01 0.38 34.70
C LEU A 50 -7.25 1.18 35.12
N LEU A 51 -8.44 0.59 35.10
CA LEU A 51 -9.68 1.25 35.49
C LEU A 51 -9.95 1.24 37.01
N LEU A 52 -9.14 0.53 37.81
CA LEU A 52 -9.31 0.52 39.27
C LEU A 52 -9.11 1.94 39.84
N PRO A 53 -9.97 2.40 40.78
CA PRO A 53 -9.86 3.74 41.35
C PRO A 53 -8.49 4.09 41.96
N PRO A 54 -7.78 3.17 42.66
CA PRO A 54 -6.43 3.44 43.14
C PRO A 54 -5.43 3.67 41.98
N ILE A 55 -5.51 2.87 40.92
CA ILE A 55 -4.63 3.00 39.76
C ILE A 55 -4.94 4.28 38.99
N GLN A 56 -6.21 4.62 38.79
CA GLN A 56 -6.59 5.91 38.18
C GLN A 56 -6.15 7.12 39.02
N SER A 57 -6.16 7.00 40.34
CA SER A 57 -5.66 8.06 41.23
C SER A 57 -4.15 8.21 41.10
N LEU A 58 -3.42 7.09 41.04
CA LEU A 58 -1.98 7.07 40.77
C LEU A 58 -1.66 7.68 39.39
N LEU A 59 -2.37 7.28 38.33
CA LEU A 59 -2.18 7.81 36.99
C LEU A 59 -2.47 9.32 36.95
N ALA A 60 -3.52 9.79 37.63
CA ALA A 60 -3.82 11.20 37.76
C ALA A 60 -2.71 11.96 38.52
N GLU A 61 -2.15 11.36 39.57
CA GLU A 61 -1.01 11.92 40.30
C GLU A 61 0.25 12.00 39.43
N GLN A 62 0.58 10.95 38.69
CA GLN A 62 1.70 10.93 37.74
C GLN A 62 1.51 11.99 36.65
N LEU A 63 0.29 12.09 36.11
CA LEU A 63 -0.09 13.07 35.11
C LEU A 63 0.03 14.52 35.63
N ARG A 64 -0.28 14.73 36.91
CA ARG A 64 -0.13 16.03 37.58
C ARG A 64 1.31 16.39 37.87
N THR A 65 2.11 15.43 38.37
CA THR A 65 3.38 15.75 39.05
C THR A 65 4.63 15.37 38.26
N ARG A 66 4.67 14.17 37.67
CA ARG A 66 5.89 13.62 37.05
C ARG A 66 5.91 13.79 35.53
N LEU A 67 4.84 13.41 34.85
CA LEU A 67 4.77 13.44 33.38
C LEU A 67 5.02 14.85 32.78
N PRO A 68 4.58 15.97 33.39
CA PRO A 68 4.92 17.30 32.89
C PRO A 68 6.43 17.57 32.82
N GLY A 69 7.25 16.80 33.54
CA GLY A 69 8.70 16.84 33.49
C GLY A 69 9.29 16.70 32.08
N ILE A 70 8.60 15.99 31.17
CA ILE A 70 9.06 15.81 29.77
C ILE A 70 9.20 17.13 29.01
N PHE A 71 8.54 18.19 29.45
CA PHE A 71 8.59 19.52 28.82
C PHE A 71 9.65 20.45 29.41
N ARG A 72 10.32 20.04 30.51
CA ARG A 72 11.30 20.88 31.20
C ARG A 72 12.61 21.04 30.43
N THR A 73 13.04 20.00 29.70
CA THR A 73 14.32 19.99 28.98
C THR A 73 14.16 19.43 27.56
N PRO A 74 15.05 19.82 26.62
CA PRO A 74 15.10 19.19 25.30
C PRO A 74 15.33 17.68 25.33
N LEU A 75 16.06 17.17 26.33
CA LEU A 75 16.29 15.74 26.51
C LEU A 75 15.00 14.97 26.78
N GLY A 76 14.02 15.55 27.47
CA GLY A 76 12.71 14.94 27.67
C GLY A 76 11.96 14.73 26.34
N GLY A 77 12.02 15.71 25.44
CA GLY A 77 11.46 15.59 24.09
C GLY A 77 12.18 14.56 23.22
N LEU A 78 13.51 14.55 23.26
CA LEU A 78 14.31 13.56 22.53
C LEU A 78 14.05 12.14 23.04
N GLY A 79 14.05 11.93 24.36
CA GLY A 79 13.76 10.64 24.98
C GLY A 79 12.37 10.12 24.62
N LEU A 80 11.35 10.99 24.64
CA LEU A 80 10.00 10.63 24.17
C LEU A 80 10.00 10.24 22.69
N THR A 81 10.71 11.00 21.85
CA THR A 81 10.79 10.73 20.41
C THR A 81 11.46 9.39 20.12
N VAL A 82 12.57 9.08 20.81
CA VAL A 82 13.25 7.78 20.71
C VAL A 82 12.32 6.64 21.16
N LEU A 83 11.64 6.80 22.29
CA LEU A 83 10.69 5.80 22.79
C LEU A 83 9.55 5.55 21.79
N ALA A 84 8.91 6.61 21.30
CA ALA A 84 7.83 6.52 20.32
C ALA A 84 8.30 5.84 19.03
N THR A 85 9.46 6.25 18.51
CA THR A 85 10.06 5.66 17.30
C THR A 85 10.37 4.17 17.49
N GLY A 86 10.88 3.78 18.66
CA GLY A 86 11.09 2.38 19.01
C GLY A 86 9.79 1.57 18.99
N LEU A 87 8.69 2.12 19.52
CA LEU A 87 7.37 1.47 19.49
C LEU A 87 6.81 1.39 18.06
N PHE A 88 6.94 2.45 17.27
CA PHE A 88 6.52 2.47 15.85
C PHE A 88 7.24 1.38 15.04
N ALA A 89 8.55 1.23 15.27
CA ALA A 89 9.35 0.21 14.61
C ALA A 89 9.06 -1.21 15.13
N LEU A 90 8.88 -1.39 16.44
CA LEU A 90 8.65 -2.70 17.07
C LEU A 90 7.30 -3.30 16.65
N PHE A 91 6.24 -2.49 16.65
CA PHE A 91 4.88 -2.90 16.31
C PHE A 91 4.52 -2.54 14.87
N ARG A 92 5.47 -2.60 13.95
CA ARG A 92 5.23 -2.29 12.52
C ARG A 92 4.30 -3.30 11.86
N GLU A 93 3.47 -2.84 10.92
CA GLU A 93 2.59 -3.69 10.10
C GLU A 93 3.41 -4.69 9.25
N ARG A 94 2.83 -5.88 9.06
CA ARG A 94 3.45 -6.97 8.28
C ARG A 94 2.71 -7.27 6.97
N SER A 95 1.43 -6.90 6.90
CA SER A 95 0.53 -7.36 5.84
C SER A 95 -0.32 -6.25 5.22
N PHE A 96 0.13 -4.99 5.18
CA PHE A 96 -0.37 -3.83 4.41
C PHE A 96 -1.82 -3.85 3.87
N PHE A 97 -2.80 -4.22 4.70
CA PHE A 97 -4.24 -4.28 4.38
C PHE A 97 -5.01 -3.11 5.03
N MET A 98 -4.27 -2.25 5.71
CA MET A 98 -4.74 -0.94 6.12
C MET A 98 -4.75 -0.07 4.85
N GLY A 99 -5.94 0.26 4.33
CA GLY A 99 -6.10 1.03 3.10
C GLY A 99 -5.77 0.25 1.82
N ASP A 100 -5.12 0.92 0.87
CA ASP A 100 -4.70 0.47 -0.45
C ASP A 100 -3.19 0.12 -0.52
N GLY A 101 -2.53 -0.11 0.62
CA GLY A 101 -1.08 -0.27 0.70
C GLY A 101 -0.47 -1.35 -0.20
N TYR A 102 -1.11 -2.51 -0.40
CA TYR A 102 -0.65 -3.51 -1.37
C TYR A 102 -0.69 -3.02 -2.81
N LEU A 103 -1.79 -2.35 -3.20
CA LEU A 103 -1.93 -1.77 -4.53
C LEU A 103 -0.83 -0.74 -4.77
N VAL A 104 -0.65 0.21 -3.85
CA VAL A 104 0.37 1.26 -3.96
C VAL A 104 1.77 0.66 -4.04
N GLY A 105 2.08 -0.30 -3.18
CA GLY A 105 3.37 -0.99 -3.16
C GLY A 105 3.69 -1.71 -4.47
N GLU A 106 2.74 -2.47 -5.02
CA GLU A 106 2.91 -3.19 -6.28
C GLU A 106 3.08 -2.26 -7.50
N LEU A 107 2.30 -1.18 -7.55
CA LEU A 107 2.40 -0.20 -8.65
C LEU A 107 3.79 0.45 -8.69
N VAL A 108 4.30 0.83 -7.51
CA VAL A 108 5.67 1.37 -7.38
C VAL A 108 6.71 0.33 -7.81
N GLU A 109 6.58 -0.92 -7.37
CA GLU A 109 7.51 -2.00 -7.72
C GLU A 109 7.60 -2.20 -9.24
N ARG A 110 6.48 -2.09 -9.95
CA ARG A 110 6.38 -2.23 -11.41
C ARG A 110 6.81 -0.99 -12.20
N GLY A 111 7.32 0.05 -11.53
CA GLY A 111 7.68 1.32 -12.18
C GLY A 111 6.46 2.07 -12.75
N MET A 112 5.25 1.68 -12.35
CA MET A 112 4.04 2.36 -12.77
C MET A 112 3.84 3.59 -11.90
N LYS A 113 3.39 4.69 -12.52
CA LYS A 113 2.95 5.87 -11.78
C LYS A 113 1.51 5.62 -11.30
N PHE A 114 1.29 5.56 -9.99
CA PHE A 114 -0.06 5.68 -9.43
C PHE A 114 -0.56 7.10 -9.70
N ARG A 115 -1.66 7.22 -10.46
CA ARG A 115 -2.27 8.49 -10.86
C ARG A 115 -3.59 8.75 -10.14
N ALA A 116 -3.71 8.32 -8.87
CA ALA A 116 -4.80 8.79 -8.04
C ALA A 116 -4.60 10.28 -7.71
N PHE A 117 -5.62 10.92 -7.14
CA PHE A 117 -5.80 12.36 -6.96
C PHE A 117 -4.67 13.13 -6.24
N ASP A 118 -3.58 12.49 -5.82
CA ASP A 118 -2.77 12.96 -4.69
C ASP A 118 -1.52 12.02 -4.63
N ASN A 119 -0.25 12.36 -4.41
CA ASN A 119 0.39 13.44 -3.67
C ASN A 119 1.90 13.51 -3.94
N MET A 120 2.53 14.59 -3.47
CA MET A 120 4.00 14.65 -3.36
C MET A 120 4.57 13.51 -2.51
N ASP A 121 3.80 12.97 -1.57
CA ASP A 121 4.21 11.83 -0.76
C ASP A 121 4.48 10.57 -1.60
N TYR A 122 3.56 10.21 -2.50
CA TYR A 122 3.77 9.13 -3.45
C TYR A 122 5.01 9.38 -4.31
N GLN A 123 5.15 10.61 -4.85
CA GLN A 123 6.30 10.95 -5.70
C GLN A 123 7.61 10.83 -4.92
N LEU A 124 7.65 11.30 -3.67
CA LEU A 124 8.81 11.17 -2.80
C LEU A 124 9.20 9.69 -2.62
N HIS A 125 8.24 8.84 -2.23
CA HIS A 125 8.49 7.41 -2.05
C HIS A 125 8.88 6.72 -3.36
N TYR A 126 8.24 7.06 -4.48
CA TYR A 126 8.55 6.53 -5.79
C TYR A 126 9.97 6.88 -6.25
N GLN A 127 10.41 8.14 -6.08
CA GLN A 127 11.77 8.53 -6.44
C GLN A 127 12.81 7.89 -5.52
N ILE A 128 12.53 7.79 -4.21
CA ILE A 128 13.42 7.08 -3.28
C ILE A 128 13.52 5.60 -3.68
N TYR A 129 12.40 4.94 -3.97
CA TYR A 129 12.40 3.56 -4.46
C TYR A 129 13.22 3.39 -5.73
N ARG A 130 13.07 4.30 -6.70
CA ARG A 130 13.88 4.27 -7.94
C ARG A 130 15.37 4.42 -7.66
N ALA A 131 15.75 5.30 -6.72
CA ALA A 131 17.15 5.47 -6.34
C ALA A 131 17.72 4.24 -5.62
N LEU A 132 16.88 3.48 -4.93
CA LEU A 132 17.23 2.27 -4.19
C LEU A 132 16.81 0.97 -4.90
N HIS A 133 16.52 1.03 -6.20
CA HIS A 133 15.98 -0.11 -6.92
C HIS A 133 16.97 -1.29 -6.88
N GLY A 134 16.47 -2.47 -6.52
CA GLY A 134 17.29 -3.67 -6.28
C GLY A 134 17.91 -3.78 -4.88
N GLN A 135 17.85 -2.74 -4.05
CA GLN A 135 18.33 -2.75 -2.65
C GLN A 135 17.19 -2.77 -1.62
N ALA A 136 16.02 -2.22 -1.96
CA ALA A 136 14.85 -2.19 -1.10
C ALA A 136 13.55 -2.34 -1.89
N SER A 137 12.56 -3.02 -1.29
CA SER A 137 11.18 -3.05 -1.82
C SER A 137 10.46 -1.73 -1.60
N SER A 138 9.42 -1.44 -2.40
CA SER A 138 8.58 -0.24 -2.22
C SER A 138 7.96 -0.19 -0.81
N PHE A 139 7.47 -1.33 -0.32
CA PHE A 139 6.93 -1.51 1.02
C PHE A 139 7.94 -1.09 2.11
N THR A 140 9.22 -1.38 1.92
CA THR A 140 10.27 -0.99 2.87
C THR A 140 10.46 0.52 2.89
N VAL A 141 10.44 1.17 1.72
CA VAL A 141 10.58 2.62 1.57
C VAL A 141 9.46 3.34 2.30
N TYR A 142 8.20 2.95 2.07
CA TYR A 142 7.05 3.50 2.78
C TYR A 142 7.08 3.26 4.28
N ARG A 143 7.45 2.05 4.70
CA ARG A 143 7.53 1.69 6.12
C ARG A 143 8.55 2.54 6.87
N VAL A 144 9.70 2.80 6.27
CA VAL A 144 10.71 3.69 6.86
C VAL A 144 10.21 5.14 6.86
N GLY A 145 9.60 5.58 5.76
CA GLY A 145 9.02 6.92 5.64
C GLY A 145 7.97 7.23 6.70
N SER A 146 7.05 6.31 6.96
CA SER A 146 6.01 6.47 7.98
C SER A 146 6.55 6.49 9.41
N VAL A 147 7.51 5.62 9.74
CA VAL A 147 8.18 5.65 11.06
C VAL A 147 8.94 6.96 11.27
N LEU A 148 9.63 7.45 10.22
CA LEU A 148 10.33 8.74 10.25
C LEU A 148 9.35 9.91 10.43
N ALA A 149 8.22 9.91 9.73
CA ALA A 149 7.16 10.88 9.93
C ALA A 149 6.64 10.84 11.38
N GLY A 150 6.45 9.66 11.96
CA GLY A 150 6.08 9.53 13.38
C GLY A 150 7.11 10.12 14.33
N ALA A 151 8.41 9.87 14.09
CA ALA A 151 9.49 10.42 14.89
C ALA A 151 9.52 11.96 14.84
N LEU A 152 9.48 12.52 13.63
CA LEU A 152 9.47 13.96 13.40
C LEU A 152 8.21 14.61 13.96
N GLY A 153 7.05 13.97 13.80
CA GLY A 153 5.77 14.43 14.33
C GLY A 153 5.73 14.45 15.85
N THR A 154 6.28 13.42 16.50
CA THR A 154 6.41 13.35 17.96
C THR A 154 7.26 14.50 18.49
N PHE A 155 8.42 14.76 17.87
CA PHE A 155 9.30 15.86 18.27
C PHE A 155 8.67 17.22 18.01
N LEU A 156 8.10 17.44 16.81
CA LEU A 156 7.44 18.68 16.42
C LEU A 156 6.31 19.02 17.39
N LEU A 157 5.44 18.06 17.69
CA LEU A 157 4.33 18.28 18.60
C LEU A 157 4.79 18.50 20.03
N TRP A 158 5.78 17.76 20.53
CA TRP A 158 6.39 18.07 21.81
C TRP A 158 6.91 19.53 21.84
N TRP A 159 7.59 19.98 20.78
CA TRP A 159 8.15 21.33 20.68
C TRP A 159 7.10 22.44 20.59
N LEU A 160 5.95 22.17 19.96
CA LEU A 160 4.81 23.10 19.93
C LEU A 160 4.07 23.09 21.28
N VAL A 161 3.71 21.90 21.77
CA VAL A 161 2.94 21.72 23.01
C VAL A 161 3.66 22.28 24.22
N ARG A 162 5.01 22.17 24.31
CA ARG A 162 5.77 22.76 25.41
C ARG A 162 5.62 24.29 25.50
N LYS A 163 5.28 24.97 24.39
CA LYS A 163 5.07 26.42 24.32
C LYS A 163 3.66 26.84 24.71
N LEU A 164 2.71 25.90 24.82
CA LEU A 164 1.35 26.24 25.25
C LEU A 164 1.42 26.79 26.67
N PRO A 165 0.81 27.96 26.95
CA PRO A 165 0.84 28.56 28.28
C PRO A 165 -0.22 27.92 29.19
N TRP A 166 -0.29 26.59 29.14
CA TRP A 166 -1.25 25.75 29.86
C TRP A 166 -0.54 25.00 30.98
N GLU A 167 -1.30 24.52 31.95
CA GLU A 167 -0.81 23.64 33.01
C GLU A 167 -0.13 22.39 32.42
N GLY A 168 0.90 21.89 33.11
CA GLY A 168 1.74 20.82 32.60
C GLY A 168 0.97 19.55 32.23
N TRP A 169 -0.01 19.15 33.05
CA TRP A 169 -0.84 17.98 32.77
C TRP A 169 -1.73 18.13 31.53
N ARG A 170 -2.16 19.36 31.18
CA ARG A 170 -2.90 19.61 29.93
C ARG A 170 -2.02 19.44 28.71
N ARG A 171 -0.75 19.86 28.81
CA ARG A 171 0.25 19.62 27.76
C ARG A 171 0.47 18.13 27.55
N VAL A 172 0.59 17.36 28.64
CA VAL A 172 0.67 15.89 28.56
C VAL A 172 -0.59 15.30 27.92
N LEU A 173 -1.79 15.80 28.27
CA LEU A 173 -3.05 15.35 27.68
C LEU A 173 -3.10 15.57 26.16
N VAL A 174 -2.68 16.74 25.66
CA VAL A 174 -2.61 17.02 24.22
C VAL A 174 -1.66 16.05 23.52
N LEU A 175 -0.46 15.86 24.06
CA LEU A 175 0.53 14.96 23.48
C LEU A 175 0.08 13.49 23.54
N GLY A 176 -0.62 13.12 24.61
CA GLY A 176 -1.23 11.80 24.78
C GLY A 176 -2.34 11.53 23.77
N PHE A 177 -3.18 12.52 23.42
CA PHE A 177 -4.15 12.36 22.34
C PHE A 177 -3.51 12.25 20.95
N PHE A 178 -2.28 12.69 20.76
CA PHE A 178 -1.56 12.40 19.52
C PHE A 178 -0.98 10.98 19.50
N LEU A 179 -0.38 10.54 20.62
CA LEU A 179 0.35 9.28 20.69
C LEU A 179 -0.51 8.04 21.01
N LEU A 180 -1.70 8.23 21.58
CA LEU A 180 -2.53 7.15 22.11
C LEU A 180 -3.88 7.02 21.37
N THR A 181 -3.93 7.42 20.11
CA THR A 181 -5.15 7.44 19.30
C THR A 181 -5.01 6.59 18.05
N GLY A 182 -6.13 6.18 17.44
CA GLY A 182 -6.13 5.34 16.24
C GLY A 182 -5.22 5.82 15.09
N PRO A 183 -5.10 7.14 14.78
CA PRO A 183 -4.21 7.66 13.75
C PRO A 183 -2.73 7.34 13.95
N VAL A 184 -2.29 7.07 15.20
CA VAL A 184 -0.89 6.74 15.47
C VAL A 184 -0.45 5.48 14.71
N ALA A 185 -1.39 4.59 14.38
CA ALA A 185 -1.13 3.40 13.57
C ALA A 185 -0.53 3.72 12.19
N MET A 186 -0.73 4.93 11.65
CA MET A 186 -0.04 5.37 10.42
C MET A 186 1.48 5.35 10.57
N PHE A 187 2.02 5.60 11.77
CA PHE A 187 3.45 5.62 11.99
C PHE A 187 4.05 4.22 12.18
N HIS A 188 3.21 3.19 12.30
CA HIS A 188 3.63 1.80 12.46
C HIS A 188 3.86 1.10 11.12
N GLY A 189 4.48 1.79 10.16
CA GLY A 189 4.84 1.18 8.89
C GLY A 189 3.77 1.21 7.81
N TYR A 190 2.84 2.17 7.89
CA TYR A 190 1.76 2.35 6.93
C TYR A 190 2.29 2.62 5.52
N VAL A 191 1.70 1.96 4.52
CA VAL A 191 2.16 2.00 3.12
C VAL A 191 1.22 2.87 2.30
N GLU A 192 1.15 4.16 2.65
CA GLU A 192 0.24 5.10 1.99
C GLU A 192 0.58 6.55 2.33
N SER A 193 -0.11 7.49 1.66
CA SER A 193 0.30 8.90 1.58
C SER A 193 -0.23 9.84 2.68
N TYR A 194 -0.38 9.34 3.92
CA TYR A 194 -1.09 10.07 5.00
C TYR A 194 -0.25 10.37 6.24
N SER A 195 0.87 9.67 6.43
CA SER A 195 1.72 9.85 7.61
C SER A 195 2.27 11.28 7.71
N TRP A 196 2.71 11.83 6.57
CA TRP A 196 3.20 13.21 6.49
C TRP A 196 2.07 14.24 6.61
N LEU A 197 0.92 13.99 6.00
CA LEU A 197 -0.27 14.83 6.17
C LEU A 197 -0.61 14.96 7.66
N PHE A 198 -0.71 13.83 8.37
CA PHE A 198 -1.07 13.84 9.78
C PHE A 198 -0.06 14.60 10.64
N LEU A 199 1.24 14.46 10.37
CA LEU A 199 2.30 15.24 11.03
C LEU A 199 2.05 16.75 10.89
N PHE A 200 1.95 17.24 9.65
CA PHE A 200 1.90 18.68 9.39
C PHE A 200 0.59 19.29 9.82
N LEU A 201 -0.51 18.57 9.62
CA LEU A 201 -1.82 19.04 10.03
C LEU A 201 -1.97 19.09 11.56
N SER A 202 -1.43 18.09 12.27
CA SER A 202 -1.39 18.13 13.74
C SER A 202 -0.58 19.32 14.25
N GLY A 203 0.56 19.60 13.60
CA GLY A 203 1.36 20.78 13.85
C GLY A 203 0.57 22.08 13.62
N PHE A 204 -0.14 22.19 12.50
CA PHE A 204 -1.00 23.33 12.18
C PHE A 204 -2.03 23.61 13.29
N LEU A 205 -2.71 22.59 13.79
CA LEU A 205 -3.74 22.76 14.81
C LEU A 205 -3.16 23.27 16.14
N VAL A 206 -2.04 22.70 16.61
CA VAL A 206 -1.39 23.16 17.84
C VAL A 206 -0.81 24.57 17.65
N ALA A 207 -0.18 24.85 16.50
CA ALA A 207 0.35 26.17 16.17
C ALA A 207 -0.76 27.23 16.07
N GLY A 208 -1.93 26.86 15.55
CA GLY A 208 -3.11 27.74 15.51
C GLY A 208 -3.59 28.14 16.91
N VAL A 209 -3.63 27.19 17.85
CA VAL A 209 -3.91 27.50 19.26
C VAL A 209 -2.84 28.44 19.84
N LEU A 210 -1.55 28.21 19.55
CA LEU A 210 -0.47 29.10 20.00
C LEU A 210 -0.58 30.52 19.45
N VAL A 211 -1.08 30.71 18.22
CA VAL A 211 -1.36 32.03 17.65
C VAL A 211 -2.44 32.75 18.45
N LEU A 212 -3.53 32.05 18.79
CA LEU A 212 -4.64 32.61 19.57
C LEU A 212 -4.25 32.92 21.02
N GLU A 213 -3.24 32.22 21.55
CA GLU A 213 -2.59 32.50 22.82
C GLU A 213 -1.55 33.64 22.74
N GLY A 214 -1.23 34.13 21.54
CA GLY A 214 -0.23 35.19 21.32
C GLY A 214 1.22 34.74 21.48
N VAL A 215 1.49 33.44 21.39
CA VAL A 215 2.84 32.85 21.63
C VAL A 215 3.68 32.80 20.35
N VAL A 216 3.04 32.55 19.20
CA VAL A 216 3.72 32.47 17.89
C VAL A 216 2.99 33.34 16.87
N GLY A 217 3.71 33.73 15.81
CA GLY A 217 3.11 34.42 14.67
C GLY A 217 2.32 33.47 13.76
N ILE A 218 1.40 34.03 12.97
CA ILE A 218 0.53 33.26 12.06
C ILE A 218 1.29 32.59 10.90
N TRP A 219 2.53 33.03 10.62
CA TRP A 219 3.38 32.42 9.60
C TRP A 219 3.62 30.93 9.85
N LEU A 220 3.77 30.51 11.11
CA LEU A 220 4.08 29.14 11.48
C LEU A 220 2.94 28.16 11.16
N PRO A 221 1.70 28.36 11.66
CA PRO A 221 0.58 27.51 11.23
C PRO A 221 0.32 27.62 9.73
N SER A 222 0.55 28.77 9.09
CA SER A 222 0.39 28.90 7.64
C SER A 222 1.40 28.05 6.86
N ALA A 223 2.66 27.99 7.29
CA ALA A 223 3.68 27.12 6.71
C ALA A 223 3.36 25.63 6.95
N LEU A 224 2.92 25.26 8.15
CA LEU A 224 2.52 23.88 8.46
C LEU A 224 1.28 23.45 7.66
N PHE A 225 0.32 24.36 7.45
CA PHE A 225 -0.83 24.14 6.56
C PHE A 225 -0.38 24.00 5.10
N GLY A 226 0.54 24.84 4.62
CA GLY A 226 1.13 24.72 3.29
C GLY A 226 1.87 23.40 3.09
N ALA A 227 2.59 22.92 4.11
CA ALA A 227 3.25 21.61 4.10
C ALA A 227 2.22 20.47 4.10
N ALA A 228 1.14 20.58 4.87
CA ALA A 228 0.04 19.61 4.82
C ALA A 228 -0.58 19.56 3.41
N LEU A 229 -0.83 20.70 2.77
CA LEU A 229 -1.30 20.79 1.37
C LEU A 229 -0.30 20.22 0.36
N PHE A 230 0.99 20.43 0.60
CA PHE A 230 2.06 19.89 -0.24
C PHE A 230 2.05 18.37 -0.24
N PHE A 231 1.83 17.76 0.92
CA PHE A 231 1.74 16.30 1.06
C PHE A 231 0.35 15.74 0.78
N HIS A 232 -0.74 16.50 0.90
CA HIS A 232 -2.08 16.07 0.50
C HIS A 232 -3.07 17.21 0.24
N LEU A 233 -3.77 17.17 -0.90
CA LEU A 233 -4.78 18.19 -1.24
C LEU A 233 -5.93 18.27 -0.23
N THR A 234 -6.26 17.18 0.47
CA THR A 234 -7.34 17.15 1.47
C THR A 234 -7.08 18.06 2.66
N ALA A 235 -5.83 18.50 2.87
CA ALA A 235 -5.55 19.57 3.81
C ALA A 235 -6.34 20.86 3.49
N VAL A 236 -6.80 21.09 2.25
CA VAL A 236 -7.61 22.24 1.83
C VAL A 236 -8.87 22.43 2.68
N PHE A 237 -9.45 21.34 3.19
CA PHE A 237 -10.63 21.39 4.08
C PHE A 237 -10.31 22.05 5.42
N SER A 238 -9.04 22.23 5.79
CA SER A 238 -8.62 23.00 6.96
C SER A 238 -8.45 24.51 6.66
N GLY A 239 -8.67 24.93 5.41
CA GLY A 239 -8.61 26.33 4.96
C GLY A 239 -9.54 27.28 5.73
N PRO A 240 -10.81 26.93 6.01
CA PRO A 240 -11.68 27.75 6.87
C PRO A 240 -11.10 27.99 8.26
N ALA A 241 -10.39 27.02 8.84
CA ALA A 241 -9.74 27.18 10.14
C ALA A 241 -8.54 28.13 10.05
N LEU A 242 -7.75 28.09 8.97
CA LEU A 242 -6.69 29.06 8.70
C LEU A 242 -7.25 30.48 8.50
N LEU A 243 -8.36 30.62 7.78
CA LEU A 243 -9.05 31.89 7.61
C LEU A 243 -9.53 32.45 8.96
N TYR A 244 -10.11 31.59 9.81
CA TYR A 244 -10.48 31.98 11.16
C TYR A 244 -9.28 32.52 11.96
N LEU A 245 -8.12 31.86 11.90
CA LEU A 245 -6.89 32.35 12.54
C LEU A 245 -6.50 33.74 12.00
N ALA A 246 -6.56 33.93 10.68
CA ALA A 246 -6.23 35.20 10.03
C ALA A 246 -7.13 36.34 10.51
N LEU A 247 -8.41 36.07 10.77
CA LEU A 247 -9.36 37.06 11.27
C LEU A 247 -9.19 37.34 12.76
N CYS A 248 -8.93 36.30 13.57
CA CYS A 248 -9.00 36.37 15.02
C CYS A 248 -7.65 36.48 15.76
N ALA A 249 -6.52 36.38 15.05
CA ALA A 249 -5.18 36.51 15.62
C ALA A 249 -5.00 37.85 16.38
N PRO A 250 -4.38 37.84 17.57
CA PRO A 250 -4.32 38.99 18.48
C PRO A 250 -3.35 40.13 18.08
N VAL A 251 -2.89 40.20 16.83
CA VAL A 251 -1.97 41.25 16.33
C VAL A 251 -2.77 42.45 15.79
N ARG A 252 -2.23 43.68 15.74
CA ARG A 252 -2.92 44.84 15.14
C ARG A 252 -3.34 44.55 13.67
N PRO A 253 -4.55 44.95 13.23
CA PRO A 253 -4.97 44.76 11.85
C PRO A 253 -4.05 45.54 10.90
N SER A 254 -3.36 44.84 10.00
CA SER A 254 -2.54 45.43 8.94
C SER A 254 -2.51 44.49 7.74
N TRP A 255 -2.32 45.05 6.53
CA TRP A 255 -2.20 44.27 5.28
C TRP A 255 -1.08 43.21 5.35
N ARG A 256 -0.04 43.45 6.16
CA ARG A 256 1.06 42.51 6.40
C ARG A 256 0.57 41.17 6.97
N ARG A 257 -0.54 41.15 7.72
CA ARG A 257 -1.13 39.90 8.22
C ARG A 257 -1.53 38.98 7.08
N TRP A 258 -2.13 39.52 6.01
CA TRP A 258 -2.51 38.71 4.86
C TRP A 258 -1.27 38.16 4.16
N VAL A 259 -0.18 38.91 4.08
CA VAL A 259 1.11 38.43 3.56
C VAL A 259 1.65 37.28 4.41
N ASP A 260 1.65 37.41 5.74
CA ASP A 260 2.13 36.36 6.66
C ASP A 260 1.31 35.07 6.59
N VAL A 261 0.03 35.15 6.19
CA VAL A 261 -0.83 33.99 5.95
C VAL A 261 -0.62 33.42 4.56
N THR A 262 -0.72 34.26 3.53
CA THR A 262 -0.78 33.81 2.15
C THR A 262 0.58 33.38 1.66
N VAL A 263 1.67 34.10 1.95
CA VAL A 263 2.98 33.80 1.36
C VAL A 263 3.51 32.41 1.76
N PRO A 264 3.55 32.00 3.04
CA PRO A 264 4.07 30.67 3.39
C PRO A 264 3.23 29.52 2.82
N ALA A 265 1.90 29.65 2.89
CA ALA A 265 0.98 28.64 2.37
C ALA A 265 1.03 28.57 0.84
N LEU A 266 1.05 29.72 0.17
CA LEU A 266 1.09 29.84 -1.28
C LEU A 266 2.43 29.38 -1.85
N ILE A 267 3.57 29.69 -1.22
CA ILE A 267 4.87 29.20 -1.69
C ILE A 267 4.89 27.68 -1.72
N LEU A 268 4.50 27.01 -0.62
CA LEU A 268 4.51 25.54 -0.56
C LEU A 268 3.48 24.92 -1.52
N PHE A 269 2.32 25.55 -1.67
CA PHE A 269 1.33 25.15 -2.66
C PHE A 269 1.85 25.31 -4.10
N LEU A 270 2.46 26.44 -4.45
CA LEU A 270 3.02 26.68 -5.77
C LEU A 270 4.19 25.75 -6.07
N ILE A 271 5.06 25.46 -5.10
CA ILE A 271 6.12 24.45 -5.24
C ILE A 271 5.48 23.09 -5.53
N SER A 272 4.42 22.71 -4.80
CA SER A 272 3.68 21.48 -5.10
C SER A 272 3.16 21.48 -6.53
N VAL A 273 2.50 22.54 -6.98
CA VAL A 273 1.98 22.67 -8.36
C VAL A 273 3.11 22.55 -9.39
N ILE A 274 4.24 23.23 -9.19
CA ILE A 274 5.40 23.17 -10.10
C ILE A 274 5.94 21.74 -10.19
N LEU A 275 6.10 21.05 -9.07
CA LEU A 275 6.59 19.67 -9.05
C LEU A 275 5.59 18.70 -9.69
N HIS A 276 4.28 18.90 -9.52
CA HIS A 276 3.26 18.12 -10.22
C HIS A 276 3.31 18.37 -11.74
N LEU A 277 3.44 19.62 -12.19
CA LEU A 277 3.63 19.93 -13.60
C LEU A 277 4.89 19.26 -14.15
N ALA A 278 6.01 19.32 -13.43
CA ALA A 278 7.26 18.66 -13.79
C ALA A 278 7.14 17.13 -13.83
N ALA A 279 6.29 16.54 -12.99
CA ALA A 279 6.01 15.09 -12.99
C ALA A 279 5.06 14.63 -14.11
N GLY A 280 4.49 15.57 -14.89
CA GLY A 280 3.64 15.33 -16.06
C GLY A 280 2.15 15.53 -15.84
N TYR A 281 1.72 16.08 -14.70
CA TYR A 281 0.31 16.35 -14.38
C TYR A 281 -0.14 17.69 -14.98
N ASN A 282 -0.34 17.72 -16.30
CA ASN A 282 -0.73 18.92 -17.05
C ASN A 282 -2.26 19.06 -17.23
N SER A 283 -2.69 20.14 -17.88
CA SER A 283 -4.11 20.42 -18.15
C SER A 283 -4.82 19.33 -18.97
N ALA A 284 -4.09 18.63 -19.83
CA ALA A 284 -4.64 17.51 -20.60
C ALA A 284 -4.88 16.27 -19.74
N TRP A 285 -3.98 15.99 -18.78
CA TRP A 285 -4.22 14.95 -17.77
C TRP A 285 -5.42 15.30 -16.89
N PHE A 286 -5.49 16.53 -16.39
CA PHE A 286 -6.59 17.00 -15.55
C PHE A 286 -7.94 16.86 -16.28
N ARG A 287 -8.03 17.33 -17.53
CA ARG A 287 -9.23 17.20 -18.35
C ARG A 287 -9.63 15.74 -18.52
N ARG A 288 -8.67 14.87 -18.86
CA ARG A 288 -8.92 13.44 -19.07
C ARG A 288 -9.46 12.75 -17.81
N GLU A 289 -8.88 13.04 -16.65
CA GLU A 289 -9.21 12.33 -15.42
C GLU A 289 -10.48 12.87 -14.76
N PHE A 290 -10.65 14.21 -14.74
CA PHE A 290 -11.74 14.87 -14.00
C PHE A 290 -12.96 15.21 -14.85
N LEU A 291 -12.78 15.53 -16.14
CA LEU A 291 -13.88 16.01 -16.99
C LEU A 291 -14.34 14.95 -17.97
N GLU A 292 -13.43 14.12 -18.48
CA GLU A 292 -13.70 13.17 -19.56
C GLU A 292 -13.73 11.70 -19.10
N SER A 293 -13.24 11.38 -17.90
CA SER A 293 -13.21 9.98 -17.47
C SER A 293 -14.64 9.47 -17.29
N GLN A 294 -14.93 8.27 -17.79
CA GLN A 294 -16.20 7.57 -17.51
C GLN A 294 -16.36 7.22 -16.01
N ASN A 295 -15.32 7.51 -15.21
CA ASN A 295 -15.30 7.43 -13.75
C ASN A 295 -15.51 8.80 -13.07
N ALA A 296 -15.86 9.87 -13.80
CA ALA A 296 -16.29 11.16 -13.26
C ALA A 296 -17.58 10.96 -12.45
N ARG A 297 -17.40 10.48 -11.22
CA ARG A 297 -18.44 10.13 -10.26
C ARG A 297 -18.91 11.40 -9.57
N SER A 298 -20.14 11.40 -9.08
CA SER A 298 -20.62 12.48 -8.22
C SER A 298 -19.60 12.71 -7.11
N LEU A 299 -19.21 13.96 -6.89
CA LEU A 299 -18.38 14.32 -5.75
C LEU A 299 -19.17 14.13 -4.45
N TRP A 300 -20.51 14.17 -4.50
CA TRP A 300 -21.39 14.20 -3.33
C TRP A 300 -22.15 12.90 -3.10
N VAL A 301 -22.19 12.43 -1.84
CA VAL A 301 -22.98 11.27 -1.43
C VAL A 301 -24.43 11.49 -1.86
N PRO A 302 -25.08 10.50 -2.51
CA PRO A 302 -26.49 10.61 -2.83
C PRO A 302 -27.32 10.80 -1.54
N LEU A 303 -28.41 11.56 -1.60
CA LEU A 303 -29.24 11.79 -0.41
C LEU A 303 -29.88 10.50 0.12
N LEU A 304 -30.34 9.65 -0.80
CA LEU A 304 -31.06 8.40 -0.54
C LEU A 304 -30.23 7.16 -0.97
N GLY A 305 -30.70 5.97 -0.59
CA GLY A 305 -30.05 4.69 -0.90
C GLY A 305 -29.30 4.10 0.30
N SER A 306 -28.84 2.86 0.16
CA SER A 306 -28.23 2.10 1.27
C SER A 306 -26.96 2.75 1.82
N ARG A 307 -26.25 3.58 1.07
CA ARG A 307 -25.10 4.36 1.55
C ARG A 307 -25.29 5.88 1.41
N GLY A 308 -26.53 6.31 1.19
CA GLY A 308 -26.86 7.73 1.07
C GLY A 308 -26.70 8.50 2.38
N LEU A 309 -26.73 9.82 2.32
CA LEU A 309 -26.55 10.73 3.46
C LEU A 309 -27.52 10.43 4.62
N PHE A 310 -28.77 10.07 4.30
CA PHE A 310 -29.79 9.74 5.31
C PHE A 310 -29.80 8.26 5.72
N SER A 311 -28.85 7.47 5.25
CA SER A 311 -28.75 6.05 5.60
C SER A 311 -28.14 5.87 6.99
N LEU A 312 -28.75 4.99 7.80
CA LEU A 312 -28.16 4.52 9.06
C LEU A 312 -26.78 3.89 8.86
N TYR A 313 -26.51 3.32 7.67
CA TYR A 313 -25.20 2.77 7.34
C TYR A 313 -24.12 3.85 7.34
N HIS A 314 -24.39 4.99 6.70
CA HIS A 314 -23.42 6.10 6.60
C HIS A 314 -23.04 6.62 8.00
N TRP A 315 -24.04 6.86 8.85
CA TRP A 315 -23.83 7.37 10.20
C TRP A 315 -23.15 6.37 11.15
N LYS A 316 -23.43 5.07 10.99
CA LYS A 316 -22.73 4.04 11.77
C LYS A 316 -21.26 3.98 11.43
N ASP A 317 -20.95 4.11 10.15
CA ASP A 317 -19.59 4.13 9.62
C ASP A 317 -18.79 5.33 10.17
N LEU A 318 -19.40 6.52 10.23
CA LEU A 318 -18.82 7.69 10.88
C LEU A 318 -18.61 7.48 12.39
N ALA A 319 -19.54 6.81 13.07
CA ALA A 319 -19.40 6.48 14.49
C ALA A 319 -18.25 5.50 14.75
N ASN A 320 -18.12 4.43 13.94
CA ASN A 320 -16.99 3.50 14.01
C ASN A 320 -15.64 4.22 13.88
N LEU A 321 -15.56 5.15 12.92
CA LEU A 321 -14.37 5.95 12.67
C LEU A 321 -14.02 6.85 13.87
N LEU A 322 -14.98 7.56 14.44
CA LEU A 322 -14.75 8.44 15.60
C LEU A 322 -14.29 7.65 16.83
N LEU A 323 -14.83 6.44 17.02
CA LEU A 323 -14.48 5.54 18.13
C LEU A 323 -13.07 4.96 17.99
N ILE A 324 -12.60 4.67 16.78
CA ILE A 324 -11.19 4.27 16.56
C ILE A 324 -10.26 5.47 16.70
N THR A 325 -10.62 6.60 16.09
CA THR A 325 -9.68 7.71 15.95
C THR A 325 -9.43 8.43 17.26
N VAL A 326 -10.46 8.79 18.03
CA VAL A 326 -10.28 9.64 19.24
C VAL A 326 -11.29 9.31 20.36
N PRO A 327 -11.39 8.04 20.81
CA PRO A 327 -12.45 7.57 21.70
C PRO A 327 -12.56 8.32 23.03
N GLY A 328 -11.43 8.50 23.73
CA GLY A 328 -11.40 9.21 25.01
C GLY A 328 -11.76 10.70 24.88
N ALA A 329 -11.35 11.35 23.79
CA ALA A 329 -11.66 12.75 23.54
C ALA A 329 -13.13 12.96 23.18
N VAL A 330 -13.70 12.08 22.34
CA VAL A 330 -15.12 12.11 21.97
C VAL A 330 -16.00 12.00 23.21
N ALA A 331 -15.70 11.07 24.11
CA ALA A 331 -16.45 10.92 25.35
C ALA A 331 -16.39 12.20 26.22
N VAL A 332 -15.20 12.81 26.39
CA VAL A 332 -15.05 14.08 27.12
C VAL A 332 -15.88 15.19 26.48
N VAL A 333 -15.84 15.31 25.16
CA VAL A 333 -16.61 16.31 24.40
C VAL A 333 -18.11 16.12 24.59
N VAL A 334 -18.63 14.91 24.36
CA VAL A 334 -20.05 14.57 24.47
C VAL A 334 -20.58 14.84 25.89
N LEU A 335 -19.83 14.42 26.92
CA LEU A 335 -20.20 14.61 28.32
C LEU A 335 -20.22 16.06 28.79
N ARG A 336 -19.50 16.93 28.08
CA ARG A 336 -19.36 18.35 28.42
C ARG A 336 -20.10 19.25 27.42
N LEU A 337 -20.98 18.70 26.59
CA LEU A 337 -21.77 19.49 25.63
C LEU A 337 -22.58 20.60 26.29
N GLN A 338 -23.10 20.39 27.50
CA GLN A 338 -23.85 21.42 28.23
C GLN A 338 -22.98 22.64 28.60
N ALA A 339 -21.66 22.46 28.69
CA ALA A 339 -20.71 23.56 28.88
C ALA A 339 -20.40 24.34 27.58
N LEU A 340 -20.94 23.94 26.42
CA LEU A 340 -20.75 24.70 25.17
C LEU A 340 -21.28 26.12 25.29
N ARG A 341 -22.47 26.30 25.87
CA ARG A 341 -23.13 27.62 25.89
C ARG A 341 -22.29 28.67 26.61
N SER A 342 -21.57 28.29 27.66
CA SER A 342 -20.69 29.22 28.40
C SER A 342 -19.29 29.36 27.81
N ARG A 343 -18.87 28.47 26.90
CA ARG A 343 -17.49 28.44 26.34
C ARG A 343 -17.39 28.71 24.84
N ALA A 344 -18.51 28.78 24.12
CA ALA A 344 -18.54 29.01 22.67
C ALA A 344 -17.96 30.38 22.25
N VAL A 345 -17.77 31.31 23.19
CA VAL A 345 -17.15 32.62 22.95
C VAL A 345 -15.62 32.56 22.91
N ASP A 346 -15.01 31.47 23.41
CA ASP A 346 -13.56 31.31 23.41
C ASP A 346 -13.02 31.10 21.99
N ARG A 347 -12.11 31.97 21.54
CA ARG A 347 -11.55 31.92 20.19
C ARG A 347 -10.83 30.60 19.88
N ARG A 348 -10.24 29.95 20.89
CA ARG A 348 -9.55 28.66 20.73
C ARG A 348 -10.56 27.55 20.45
N VAL A 349 -11.67 27.57 21.17
CA VAL A 349 -12.79 26.64 20.97
C VAL A 349 -13.41 26.87 19.60
N GLN A 350 -13.67 28.12 19.21
CA GLN A 350 -14.22 28.46 17.89
C GLN A 350 -13.31 27.98 16.75
N PHE A 351 -11.99 28.21 16.83
CA PHE A 351 -11.04 27.71 15.84
C PHE A 351 -11.13 26.19 15.65
N LEU A 352 -11.14 25.43 16.74
CA LEU A 352 -11.24 23.96 16.68
C LEU A 352 -12.63 23.50 16.20
N LEU A 353 -13.70 24.21 16.56
CA LEU A 353 -15.04 23.92 16.06
C LEU A 353 -15.15 24.18 14.55
N VAL A 354 -14.54 25.26 14.04
CA VAL A 354 -14.46 25.51 12.59
C VAL A 354 -13.71 24.37 11.91
N GLN A 355 -12.56 23.95 12.44
CA GLN A 355 -11.83 22.80 11.90
C GLN A 355 -12.70 21.53 11.89
N ILE A 356 -13.33 21.19 13.02
CA ILE A 356 -14.15 19.98 13.13
C ILE A 356 -15.34 20.05 12.17
N ALA A 357 -16.01 21.21 12.06
CA ALA A 357 -17.13 21.40 11.15
C ALA A 357 -16.74 21.21 9.68
N SER A 358 -15.58 21.74 9.25
CA SER A 358 -15.08 21.53 7.89
C SER A 358 -14.84 20.06 7.57
N ILE A 359 -14.38 19.28 8.55
CA ILE A 359 -14.07 17.86 8.37
C ILE A 359 -15.32 16.99 8.47
N VAL A 360 -16.28 17.35 9.31
CA VAL A 360 -17.60 16.72 9.30
C VAL A 360 -18.28 16.96 7.96
N PHE A 361 -18.24 18.18 7.43
CA PHE A 361 -18.78 18.49 6.10
C PHE A 361 -18.13 17.63 5.01
N PHE A 362 -16.81 17.49 5.04
CA PHE A 362 -16.06 16.63 4.13
C PHE A 362 -16.45 15.14 4.28
N ALA A 363 -16.45 14.61 5.50
CA ALA A 363 -16.74 13.21 5.80
C ALA A 363 -18.18 12.79 5.47
N VAL A 364 -19.12 13.73 5.64
CA VAL A 364 -20.55 13.53 5.41
C VAL A 364 -20.91 13.74 3.94
N GLY A 365 -20.23 14.69 3.29
CA GLY A 365 -20.59 15.16 1.96
C GLY A 365 -20.10 14.32 0.80
N LEU A 366 -18.95 13.64 0.88
CA LEU A 366 -18.29 13.08 -0.31
C LEU A 366 -18.68 11.64 -0.71
N ASP A 367 -19.06 11.44 -1.99
CA ASP A 367 -19.56 10.16 -2.53
C ASP A 367 -18.48 9.08 -2.62
N LYS A 368 -18.90 7.85 -2.33
CA LYS A 368 -18.08 6.72 -1.88
C LYS A 368 -17.97 5.60 -2.91
N LYS A 369 -17.72 5.94 -4.18
CA LYS A 369 -17.10 4.98 -5.11
C LYS A 369 -15.56 5.07 -5.09
N LEU A 370 -14.99 5.93 -4.24
CA LEU A 370 -13.55 6.05 -3.96
C LEU A 370 -13.17 5.85 -2.48
N GLY A 371 -14.12 5.57 -1.57
CA GLY A 371 -13.79 5.42 -0.15
C GLY A 371 -15.02 5.40 0.73
N GLY A 372 -15.30 4.27 1.41
CA GLY A 372 -16.33 4.18 2.45
C GLY A 372 -16.01 5.09 3.64
N ALA A 373 -16.59 4.91 4.84
CA ALA A 373 -15.89 5.39 6.06
C ALA A 373 -14.67 4.51 6.36
N ARG A 374 -13.95 4.18 5.29
CA ARG A 374 -12.99 3.12 5.14
C ARG A 374 -11.61 3.69 4.83
N ASP A 375 -11.58 4.90 4.27
CA ASP A 375 -10.43 5.81 4.26
C ASP A 375 -10.35 6.46 5.64
N TRP A 376 -10.28 5.58 6.64
CA TRP A 376 -10.23 5.94 8.05
C TRP A 376 -9.00 6.82 8.29
N ASP A 377 -7.95 6.59 7.52
CA ASP A 377 -6.66 7.28 7.49
C ASP A 377 -6.78 8.73 7.00
N LEU A 378 -7.53 8.96 5.94
CA LEU A 378 -7.78 10.30 5.42
C LEU A 378 -8.46 11.18 6.46
N LEU A 379 -9.49 10.66 7.14
CA LEU A 379 -10.21 11.38 8.18
C LEU A 379 -9.49 11.37 9.54
N ALA A 380 -8.68 10.34 9.81
CA ALA A 380 -7.87 10.21 11.02
C ALA A 380 -6.92 11.40 11.20
N ALA A 381 -6.37 11.93 10.11
CA ALA A 381 -5.45 13.06 10.15
C ALA A 381 -6.05 14.31 10.85
N HIS A 382 -7.37 14.44 10.81
CA HIS A 382 -8.10 15.59 11.36
C HIS A 382 -8.60 15.40 12.79
N SER A 383 -8.51 14.18 13.31
CA SER A 383 -9.10 13.81 14.61
C SER A 383 -8.43 14.51 15.80
N LEU A 384 -7.17 14.95 15.69
CA LEU A 384 -6.47 15.68 16.76
C LEU A 384 -7.21 16.97 17.17
N GLY A 385 -7.96 17.60 16.27
CA GLY A 385 -8.80 18.76 16.59
C GLY A 385 -9.80 18.46 17.70
N VAL A 386 -10.38 17.25 17.71
CA VAL A 386 -11.28 16.76 18.77
C VAL A 386 -10.51 16.54 20.08
N GLY A 387 -9.29 16.00 20.01
CA GLY A 387 -8.40 15.84 21.18
C GLY A 387 -8.04 17.17 21.84
N LEU A 388 -7.67 18.17 21.04
CA LEU A 388 -7.39 19.53 21.52
C LEU A 388 -8.64 20.16 22.15
N LEU A 389 -9.80 19.98 21.52
CA LEU A 389 -11.07 20.48 22.04
C LEU A 389 -11.41 19.83 23.39
N ALA A 390 -11.20 18.52 23.52
CA ALA A 390 -11.36 17.80 24.78
C ALA A 390 -10.43 18.35 25.88
N ALA A 391 -9.16 18.65 25.55
CA ALA A 391 -8.21 19.23 26.49
C ALA A 391 -8.60 20.65 26.97
N LEU A 392 -9.23 21.45 26.10
CA LEU A 392 -9.82 22.75 26.48
C LEU A 392 -11.07 22.59 27.34
N TRP A 393 -11.87 21.55 27.12
CA TRP A 393 -13.17 21.38 27.76
C TRP A 393 -13.13 20.65 29.10
N ILE A 394 -12.09 19.86 29.37
CA ILE A 394 -12.04 19.03 30.57
C ILE A 394 -12.07 19.84 31.89
N ALA A 395 -11.51 21.06 31.88
CA ALA A 395 -11.59 22.03 32.97
C ALA A 395 -11.62 23.46 32.43
N PRO A 396 -12.29 24.41 33.14
CA PRO A 396 -12.28 25.83 32.78
C PRO A 396 -10.85 26.36 32.67
N PHE A 397 -10.61 27.36 31.81
CA PHE A 397 -9.40 28.16 31.93
C PHE A 397 -9.58 29.14 33.09
N PRO A 398 -8.52 29.42 33.86
CA PRO A 398 -8.52 30.59 34.72
C PRO A 398 -8.81 31.83 33.86
N GLU A 399 -9.57 32.79 34.38
CA GLU A 399 -9.79 34.06 33.69
C GLU A 399 -8.45 34.68 33.28
N ARG A 400 -8.41 35.34 32.10
CA ARG A 400 -7.20 36.04 31.67
C ARG A 400 -6.80 37.03 32.77
N PRO A 401 -5.53 37.04 33.21
CA PRO A 401 -5.08 38.08 34.12
C PRO A 401 -5.26 39.44 33.44
N GLU A 402 -5.60 40.46 34.23
CA GLU A 402 -5.75 41.83 33.76
C GLU A 402 -4.54 42.29 32.93
N PRO A 403 -4.75 43.12 31.89
CA PRO A 403 -3.65 43.69 31.12
C PRO A 403 -2.66 44.41 32.06
N GLY A 404 -1.38 44.00 32.02
CA GLY A 404 -0.31 44.64 32.80
C GLY A 404 0.23 43.84 33.99
N LYS A 405 -0.38 42.70 34.37
CA LYS A 405 0.23 41.77 35.35
C LYS A 405 0.98 40.66 34.63
N PRO A 406 2.30 40.47 34.86
CA PRO A 406 3.03 39.35 34.29
C PRO A 406 2.41 38.03 34.77
N ARG A 407 2.19 37.09 33.84
CA ARG A 407 1.94 35.69 34.21
C ARG A 407 3.15 35.25 35.03
N THR A 408 2.96 34.99 36.33
CA THR A 408 3.98 34.26 37.08
C THR A 408 4.13 32.92 36.40
N ALA A 409 5.28 32.68 35.76
CA ALA A 409 5.58 31.41 35.10
C ALA A 409 5.60 30.21 36.07
N ASN A 410 5.45 30.48 37.37
CA ASN A 410 5.43 29.54 38.49
C ASN A 410 4.29 29.85 39.48
N ALA A 411 3.05 30.04 39.04
CA ALA A 411 1.93 29.86 39.97
C ALA A 411 1.94 28.38 40.42
N PRO A 412 1.94 28.08 41.73
CA PRO A 412 2.06 26.71 42.21
C PRO A 412 0.96 25.83 41.60
N ASP A 413 1.35 24.63 41.16
CA ASP A 413 0.58 23.51 40.58
C ASP A 413 -0.54 22.96 41.53
N GLY A 414 -1.05 23.80 42.43
CA GLY A 414 -1.86 23.46 43.60
C GLY A 414 -3.38 23.54 43.39
N SER A 415 -3.87 24.32 42.42
CA SER A 415 -5.32 24.57 42.24
C SER A 415 -5.98 23.75 41.13
N ALA A 416 -5.26 22.81 40.51
CA ALA A 416 -5.87 21.92 39.52
C ALA A 416 -7.00 21.14 40.19
N ASP A 417 -8.24 21.29 39.68
CA ASP A 417 -9.38 20.49 40.11
C ASP A 417 -8.97 19.01 40.00
N SER A 418 -8.80 18.37 41.16
CA SER A 418 -8.39 16.96 41.24
C SER A 418 -9.31 16.06 40.41
N GLY A 419 -10.56 16.48 40.19
CA GLY A 419 -11.49 15.81 39.30
C GLY A 419 -11.21 15.94 37.82
N ALA A 420 -10.68 17.08 37.38
CA ALA A 420 -10.30 17.31 35.99
C ALA A 420 -9.10 16.46 35.60
N VAL A 421 -8.08 16.40 36.47
CA VAL A 421 -6.88 15.58 36.23
C VAL A 421 -7.23 14.09 36.21
N ARG A 422 -8.10 13.63 37.13
CA ARG A 422 -8.62 12.25 37.09
C ARG A 422 -9.39 11.95 35.80
N SER A 423 -10.20 12.90 35.32
CA SER A 423 -10.90 12.76 34.04
C SER A 423 -9.92 12.69 32.86
N ALA A 424 -8.83 13.46 32.91
CA ALA A 424 -7.78 13.46 31.89
C ALA A 424 -7.03 12.12 31.85
N ALA A 425 -6.64 11.61 33.02
CA ALA A 425 -5.99 10.29 33.15
C ALA A 425 -6.88 9.17 32.62
N LEU A 426 -8.17 9.20 32.95
CA LEU A 426 -9.14 8.22 32.44
C LEU A 426 -9.32 8.33 30.92
N ALA A 427 -9.40 9.55 30.37
CA ALA A 427 -9.50 9.74 28.92
C ALA A 427 -8.27 9.20 28.17
N LEU A 428 -7.05 9.44 28.67
CA LEU A 428 -5.83 8.86 28.11
C LEU A 428 -5.79 7.33 28.25
N THR A 429 -6.27 6.80 29.38
CA THR A 429 -6.39 5.35 29.60
C THR A 429 -7.30 4.71 28.56
N VAL A 430 -8.48 5.30 28.33
CA VAL A 430 -9.43 4.81 27.32
C VAL A 430 -8.82 4.88 25.93
N SER A 431 -8.17 5.99 25.57
CA SER A 431 -7.49 6.14 24.28
C SER A 431 -6.43 5.05 24.07
N PHE A 432 -5.58 4.80 25.08
CA PHE A 432 -4.61 3.70 25.04
C PHE A 432 -5.27 2.33 24.88
N LEU A 433 -6.33 2.04 25.63
CA LEU A 433 -7.05 0.76 25.57
C LEU A 433 -7.73 0.51 24.22
N VAL A 434 -7.94 1.52 23.39
CA VAL A 434 -8.43 1.37 22.01
C VAL A 434 -7.27 1.28 21.02
N ALA A 435 -6.30 2.19 21.12
CA ALA A 435 -5.20 2.27 20.17
C ALA A 435 -4.29 1.04 20.21
N ALA A 436 -3.99 0.50 21.41
CA ALA A 436 -3.07 -0.63 21.53
C ALA A 436 -3.61 -1.92 20.87
N PRO A 437 -4.87 -2.35 21.10
CA PRO A 437 -5.49 -3.43 20.34
C PRO A 437 -5.55 -3.17 18.83
N TRP A 438 -5.88 -1.94 18.43
CA TRP A 438 -5.96 -1.54 17.03
C TRP A 438 -4.62 -1.77 16.31
N ILE A 439 -3.52 -1.25 16.89
CA ILE A 439 -2.15 -1.46 16.38
C ILE A 439 -1.78 -2.94 16.40
N SER A 440 -2.19 -3.68 17.44
CA SER A 440 -1.89 -5.11 17.57
C SER A 440 -2.54 -5.95 16.45
N VAL A 441 -3.79 -5.64 16.08
CA VAL A 441 -4.47 -6.31 14.96
C VAL A 441 -3.70 -6.10 13.65
N LEU A 442 -3.17 -4.90 13.42
CA LEU A 442 -2.44 -4.55 12.21
C LEU A 442 -1.03 -5.17 12.19
N HIS A 443 -0.38 -5.26 13.34
CA HIS A 443 0.92 -5.93 13.48
C HIS A 443 0.83 -7.45 13.25
N LEU A 444 -0.27 -8.07 13.71
CA LEU A 444 -0.49 -9.50 13.60
C LEU A 444 -1.09 -9.84 12.23
N GLU A 445 -0.26 -10.36 11.33
CA GLU A 445 -0.62 -10.75 9.96
C GLU A 445 -1.96 -11.50 9.85
N ARG A 446 -2.13 -12.59 10.62
CA ARG A 446 -3.38 -13.37 10.61
C ARG A 446 -4.60 -12.55 11.05
N ALA A 447 -4.44 -11.68 12.04
CA ALA A 447 -5.52 -10.84 12.55
C ALA A 447 -5.86 -9.72 11.55
N SER A 448 -4.85 -9.12 10.92
CA SER A 448 -4.99 -8.11 9.89
C SER A 448 -5.74 -8.65 8.67
N ILE A 449 -5.34 -9.83 8.16
CA ILE A 449 -6.02 -10.50 7.04
C ILE A 449 -7.45 -10.87 7.41
N ALA A 450 -7.66 -11.54 8.55
CA ALA A 450 -9.00 -11.95 8.99
C ALA A 450 -9.92 -10.74 9.11
N ARG A 451 -9.44 -9.65 9.70
CA ARG A 451 -10.18 -8.39 9.77
C ARG A 451 -10.48 -7.85 8.38
N PHE A 452 -9.50 -7.78 7.50
CA PHE A 452 -9.70 -7.22 6.16
C PHE A 452 -10.77 -7.99 5.38
N VAL A 453 -10.70 -9.33 5.39
CA VAL A 453 -11.67 -10.24 4.78
C VAL A 453 -13.05 -10.10 5.41
N ASP A 454 -13.13 -10.03 6.74
CA ASP A 454 -14.41 -9.87 7.42
C ASP A 454 -15.04 -8.53 7.04
N VAL A 455 -14.30 -7.41 7.19
CA VAL A 455 -14.79 -6.08 6.82
C VAL A 455 -15.19 -6.06 5.33
N ALA A 456 -14.50 -6.80 4.45
CA ALA A 456 -14.80 -6.95 3.02
C ALA A 456 -16.18 -7.55 2.72
N ALA A 457 -16.73 -8.38 3.61
CA ALA A 457 -18.00 -9.07 3.36
C ALA A 457 -19.20 -8.12 3.19
N ASP A 458 -19.16 -6.89 3.74
CA ASP A 458 -20.21 -5.88 3.56
C ASP A 458 -20.06 -5.02 2.28
N PHE A 459 -19.06 -5.28 1.44
CA PHE A 459 -18.87 -4.49 0.22
C PHE A 459 -19.88 -4.90 -0.85
N PRO A 460 -20.17 -3.99 -1.81
CA PRO A 460 -20.72 -4.42 -3.08
C PRO A 460 -19.87 -5.52 -3.71
N ASP A 461 -20.50 -6.45 -4.42
CA ASP A 461 -19.89 -7.67 -4.95
C ASP A 461 -18.59 -7.40 -5.72
N PHE A 462 -18.58 -6.42 -6.63
CA PHE A 462 -17.37 -6.06 -7.37
C PHE A 462 -16.20 -5.73 -6.42
N ALA A 463 -16.41 -4.85 -5.44
CA ALA A 463 -15.37 -4.41 -4.52
C ALA A 463 -14.97 -5.51 -3.54
N ARG A 464 -15.92 -6.36 -3.14
CA ARG A 464 -15.66 -7.54 -2.30
C ARG A 464 -14.73 -8.52 -3.01
N ALA A 465 -14.97 -8.78 -4.29
CA ALA A 465 -14.13 -9.65 -5.10
C ALA A 465 -12.71 -9.07 -5.27
N TYR A 466 -12.55 -7.75 -5.45
CA TYR A 466 -11.24 -7.10 -5.45
C TYR A 466 -10.52 -7.20 -4.09
N ALA A 467 -11.25 -7.10 -2.98
CA ALA A 467 -10.64 -7.30 -1.66
C ALA A 467 -10.11 -8.73 -1.49
N TYR A 468 -10.87 -9.75 -1.93
CA TYR A 468 -10.37 -11.12 -1.96
C TYR A 468 -9.18 -11.30 -2.89
N GLU A 469 -9.17 -10.59 -4.04
CA GLU A 469 -8.04 -10.61 -4.96
C GLU A 469 -6.75 -10.13 -4.28
N GLU A 470 -6.80 -9.02 -3.53
CA GLU A 470 -5.63 -8.49 -2.82
C GLU A 470 -5.08 -9.49 -1.80
N VAL A 471 -5.95 -10.18 -1.06
CA VAL A 471 -5.54 -11.26 -0.13
C VAL A 471 -4.97 -12.46 -0.90
N GLY A 472 -5.56 -12.82 -2.05
CA GLY A 472 -5.04 -13.89 -2.90
C GLY A 472 -3.66 -13.58 -3.48
N LYS A 473 -3.42 -12.34 -3.93
CA LYS A 473 -2.10 -11.87 -4.38
C LYS A 473 -1.06 -11.96 -3.27
N TYR A 474 -1.45 -11.56 -2.06
CA TYR A 474 -0.61 -11.69 -0.88
C TYR A 474 -0.17 -13.14 -0.65
N TYR A 475 -1.12 -14.08 -0.60
CA TYR A 475 -0.80 -15.50 -0.42
C TYR A 475 0.02 -16.07 -1.58
N ARG A 476 -0.27 -15.67 -2.82
CA ARG A 476 0.52 -16.06 -3.99
C ARG A 476 1.96 -15.57 -3.89
N LYS A 477 2.21 -14.34 -3.42
CA LYS A 477 3.56 -13.78 -3.20
C LYS A 477 4.28 -14.48 -2.03
N ALA A 478 3.53 -14.97 -1.05
CA ALA A 478 4.03 -15.79 0.06
C ALA A 478 4.18 -17.28 -0.32
N GLU A 479 3.92 -17.66 -1.57
CA GLU A 479 3.93 -19.05 -2.06
C GLU A 479 2.95 -20.01 -1.35
N ASP A 480 1.93 -19.47 -0.68
CA ASP A 480 0.82 -20.23 -0.09
C ASP A 480 -0.32 -20.36 -1.12
N TYR A 481 -0.11 -21.23 -2.12
CA TYR A 481 -1.04 -21.38 -3.25
C TYR A 481 -2.40 -21.92 -2.83
N ASP A 482 -2.47 -22.75 -1.79
CA ASP A 482 -3.73 -23.30 -1.30
C ASP A 482 -4.63 -22.19 -0.73
N ARG A 483 -4.07 -21.25 0.04
CA ARG A 483 -4.86 -20.09 0.50
C ARG A 483 -5.11 -19.07 -0.61
N ALA A 484 -4.20 -18.92 -1.56
CA ALA A 484 -4.43 -18.07 -2.73
C ALA A 484 -5.62 -18.60 -3.56
N GLU A 485 -5.70 -19.91 -3.76
CA GLU A 485 -6.81 -20.61 -4.42
C GLU A 485 -8.13 -20.30 -3.73
N VAL A 486 -8.21 -20.47 -2.40
CA VAL A 486 -9.42 -20.17 -1.62
C VAL A 486 -9.89 -18.74 -1.86
N MET A 487 -8.97 -17.77 -1.90
CA MET A 487 -9.33 -16.37 -2.14
C MET A 487 -9.78 -16.11 -3.57
N TYR A 488 -9.11 -16.69 -4.58
CA TYR A 488 -9.53 -16.52 -5.98
C TYR A 488 -10.82 -17.27 -6.32
N ARG A 489 -11.12 -18.41 -5.69
CA ARG A 489 -12.45 -19.03 -5.75
C ARG A 489 -13.52 -18.08 -5.25
N ARG A 490 -13.29 -17.43 -4.09
CA ARG A 490 -14.21 -16.40 -3.58
C ARG A 490 -14.34 -15.20 -4.52
N CYS A 491 -13.31 -14.81 -5.27
CA CYS A 491 -13.42 -13.78 -6.31
C CYS A 491 -14.41 -14.20 -7.40
N VAL A 492 -14.27 -15.42 -7.93
CA VAL A 492 -15.14 -15.98 -8.98
C VAL A 492 -16.57 -16.15 -8.47
N GLU A 493 -16.76 -16.72 -7.28
CA GLU A 493 -18.08 -16.88 -6.65
C GLU A 493 -18.80 -15.54 -6.45
N THR A 494 -18.04 -14.51 -6.06
CA THR A 494 -18.59 -13.18 -5.77
C THR A 494 -18.91 -12.39 -7.03
N TYR A 495 -18.09 -12.49 -8.07
CA TYR A 495 -18.24 -11.71 -9.29
C TYR A 495 -17.84 -12.52 -10.54
N PRO A 496 -18.66 -13.52 -10.92
CA PRO A 496 -18.30 -14.52 -11.93
C PRO A 496 -18.16 -13.94 -13.34
N GLY A 497 -18.87 -12.85 -13.65
CA GLY A 497 -18.77 -12.21 -14.99
C GLY A 497 -17.43 -11.52 -15.27
N ASN A 498 -16.48 -11.49 -14.33
CA ASN A 498 -15.19 -10.85 -14.54
C ASN A 498 -14.14 -11.85 -15.01
N PRO A 499 -13.69 -11.78 -16.29
CA PRO A 499 -12.73 -12.75 -16.83
C PRO A 499 -11.38 -12.74 -16.10
N ARG A 500 -11.02 -11.63 -15.43
CA ARG A 500 -9.78 -11.54 -14.64
C ARG A 500 -9.73 -12.57 -13.52
N PHE A 501 -10.85 -12.82 -12.83
CA PHE A 501 -10.85 -13.70 -11.66
C PHE A 501 -10.70 -15.17 -12.07
N HIS A 502 -11.32 -15.55 -13.18
CA HIS A 502 -11.10 -16.84 -13.83
C HIS A 502 -9.63 -17.01 -14.27
N VAL A 503 -9.03 -16.00 -14.90
CA VAL A 503 -7.59 -16.04 -15.26
C VAL A 503 -6.69 -16.21 -14.03
N LEU A 504 -6.98 -15.52 -12.93
CA LEU A 504 -6.20 -15.62 -11.69
C LEU A 504 -6.33 -17.01 -11.05
N LEU A 505 -7.55 -17.56 -10.98
CA LEU A 505 -7.79 -18.88 -10.43
C LEU A 505 -7.13 -19.97 -11.28
N GLY A 506 -7.30 -19.94 -12.61
CA GLY A 506 -6.62 -20.85 -13.52
C GLY A 506 -5.09 -20.79 -13.41
N SER A 507 -4.53 -19.59 -13.17
CA SER A 507 -3.08 -19.43 -12.97
C SER A 507 -2.59 -20.08 -11.68
N ILE A 508 -3.42 -20.14 -10.63
CA ILE A 508 -3.06 -20.87 -9.40
C ILE A 508 -3.06 -22.37 -9.65
N PHE A 509 -4.04 -22.90 -10.38
CA PHE A 509 -4.05 -24.31 -10.76
C PHE A 509 -2.82 -24.69 -11.59
N MET A 510 -2.41 -23.86 -12.56
CA MET A 510 -1.17 -24.09 -13.33
C MET A 510 0.06 -24.16 -12.43
N ILE A 511 0.16 -23.28 -11.42
CA ILE A 511 1.29 -23.29 -10.48
C ILE A 511 1.27 -24.54 -9.62
N GLN A 512 0.11 -24.92 -9.07
CA GLN A 512 -0.03 -26.15 -8.29
C GLN A 512 0.27 -27.40 -9.12
N ALA A 513 -0.14 -27.44 -10.40
CA ALA A 513 0.14 -28.52 -11.34
C ALA A 513 1.65 -28.69 -11.57
N SER A 514 2.37 -27.59 -11.82
CA SER A 514 3.83 -27.64 -12.02
C SER A 514 4.65 -28.01 -10.77
N ARG A 515 4.01 -28.12 -9.59
CA ARG A 515 4.65 -28.37 -8.30
C ARG A 515 4.27 -29.70 -7.67
N THR A 516 3.38 -30.47 -8.29
CA THR A 516 2.98 -31.79 -7.80
C THR A 516 3.72 -32.88 -8.55
N ASP A 517 4.15 -33.92 -7.83
CA ASP A 517 4.75 -35.14 -8.42
C ASP A 517 3.69 -36.23 -8.69
N ASP A 518 2.42 -35.91 -8.47
CA ASP A 518 1.26 -36.80 -8.66
C ASP A 518 0.59 -36.47 -10.01
N ASP A 519 0.75 -37.38 -10.98
CA ASP A 519 0.24 -37.26 -12.35
C ASP A 519 -1.29 -37.10 -12.43
N GLU A 520 -2.03 -37.76 -11.52
CA GLU A 520 -3.50 -37.65 -11.47
C GLU A 520 -3.92 -36.27 -10.97
N ARG A 521 -3.24 -35.79 -9.92
CA ARG A 521 -3.46 -34.45 -9.39
C ARG A 521 -3.04 -33.38 -10.40
N GLU A 522 -1.91 -33.55 -11.07
CA GLU A 522 -1.45 -32.64 -12.13
C GLU A 522 -2.50 -32.54 -13.23
N THR A 523 -2.96 -33.70 -13.73
CA THR A 523 -4.01 -33.78 -14.75
C THR A 523 -5.28 -33.04 -14.31
N HIS A 524 -5.74 -33.31 -13.09
CA HIS A 524 -6.94 -32.66 -12.56
C HIS A 524 -6.80 -31.13 -12.47
N LEU A 525 -5.64 -30.63 -12.00
CA LEU A 525 -5.37 -29.20 -11.90
C LEU A 525 -5.27 -28.54 -13.27
N LEU A 526 -4.66 -29.19 -14.26
CA LEU A 526 -4.60 -28.70 -15.63
C LEU A 526 -5.99 -28.64 -16.27
N ASP A 527 -6.86 -29.62 -16.01
CA ASP A 527 -8.27 -29.59 -16.46
C ASP A 527 -9.06 -28.46 -15.81
N GLN A 528 -8.84 -28.20 -14.51
CA GLN A 528 -9.43 -27.05 -13.82
C GLN A 528 -8.91 -25.73 -14.41
N ALA A 529 -7.62 -25.60 -14.68
CA ALA A 529 -7.04 -24.41 -15.32
C ALA A 529 -7.67 -24.15 -16.70
N GLU A 530 -7.78 -25.19 -17.53
CA GLU A 530 -8.41 -25.12 -18.86
C GLU A 530 -9.85 -24.61 -18.74
N ALA A 531 -10.64 -25.17 -17.82
CA ALA A 531 -12.02 -24.78 -17.60
C ALA A 531 -12.16 -23.29 -17.22
N GLU A 532 -11.34 -22.81 -16.28
CA GLU A 532 -11.34 -21.40 -15.87
C GLU A 532 -10.94 -20.47 -17.02
N TYR A 533 -9.91 -20.81 -17.81
CA TYR A 533 -9.54 -19.96 -18.95
C TYR A 533 -10.62 -19.93 -20.03
N ARG A 534 -11.32 -21.05 -20.28
CA ARG A 534 -12.48 -21.08 -21.18
C ARG A 534 -13.63 -20.21 -20.64
N GLN A 535 -13.88 -20.19 -19.33
CA GLN A 535 -14.87 -19.28 -18.72
C GLN A 535 -14.49 -17.80 -18.92
N ALA A 536 -13.21 -17.45 -18.74
CA ALA A 536 -12.72 -16.10 -19.03
C ALA A 536 -12.98 -15.70 -20.50
N LEU A 537 -12.78 -16.62 -21.44
CA LEU A 537 -13.01 -16.38 -22.86
C LEU A 537 -14.49 -16.35 -23.25
N GLN A 538 -15.39 -16.99 -22.51
CA GLN A 538 -16.83 -16.81 -22.72
C GLN A 538 -17.26 -15.37 -22.43
N SER A 539 -16.71 -14.76 -21.37
CA SER A 539 -16.99 -13.37 -21.00
C SER A 539 -16.25 -12.35 -21.87
N MET A 540 -15.02 -12.67 -22.29
CA MET A 540 -14.19 -11.81 -23.14
C MET A 540 -13.40 -12.66 -24.14
N PRO A 541 -13.96 -12.92 -25.34
CA PRO A 541 -13.39 -13.86 -26.33
C PRO A 541 -11.98 -13.53 -26.82
N ASP A 542 -11.58 -12.27 -26.75
CA ASP A 542 -10.28 -11.76 -27.19
C ASP A 542 -9.42 -11.31 -26.00
N ASN A 543 -9.62 -11.89 -24.81
CA ASN A 543 -8.76 -11.61 -23.67
C ASN A 543 -7.36 -12.25 -23.89
N PRO A 544 -6.29 -11.45 -24.07
CA PRO A 544 -4.98 -12.00 -24.44
C PRO A 544 -4.35 -12.84 -23.32
N LEU A 545 -4.62 -12.51 -22.05
CA LEU A 545 -4.10 -13.29 -20.92
C LEU A 545 -4.77 -14.67 -20.85
N ALA A 546 -6.09 -14.72 -21.04
CA ALA A 546 -6.82 -15.99 -21.07
C ALA A 546 -6.44 -16.84 -22.27
N LEU A 547 -6.29 -16.26 -23.46
CA LEU A 547 -5.84 -16.97 -24.67
C LEU A 547 -4.44 -17.57 -24.47
N GLY A 548 -3.48 -16.76 -24.01
CA GLY A 548 -2.10 -17.24 -23.80
C GLY A 548 -1.98 -18.32 -22.74
N ASN A 549 -2.70 -18.16 -21.62
CA ASN A 549 -2.68 -19.16 -20.56
C ASN A 549 -3.42 -20.45 -20.94
N LEU A 550 -4.54 -20.36 -21.69
CA LEU A 550 -5.24 -21.53 -22.21
C LEU A 550 -4.35 -22.31 -23.18
N ALA A 551 -3.71 -21.60 -24.12
CA ALA A 551 -2.82 -22.23 -25.09
C ALA A 551 -1.63 -22.92 -24.41
N GLN A 552 -1.07 -22.29 -23.36
CA GLN A 552 -0.01 -22.89 -22.54
C GLN A 552 -0.50 -24.14 -21.79
N ALA A 553 -1.69 -24.10 -21.18
CA ALA A 553 -2.27 -25.24 -20.48
C ALA A 553 -2.48 -26.44 -21.43
N LEU A 554 -3.03 -26.17 -22.62
CA LEU A 554 -3.23 -27.18 -23.67
C LEU A 554 -1.91 -27.76 -24.18
N ALA A 555 -0.90 -26.90 -24.43
CA ALA A 555 0.41 -27.35 -24.88
C ALA A 555 1.12 -28.21 -23.82
N SER A 556 0.98 -27.87 -22.53
CA SER A 556 1.53 -28.66 -21.42
C SER A 556 0.88 -30.04 -21.31
N ARG A 557 -0.37 -30.19 -21.77
CA ARG A 557 -1.10 -31.46 -21.90
C ARG A 557 -0.82 -32.21 -23.20
N GLY A 558 0.05 -31.69 -24.07
CA GLY A 558 0.29 -32.26 -25.40
C GLY A 558 -0.86 -32.09 -26.39
N LYS A 559 -1.91 -31.32 -26.05
CA LYS A 559 -3.05 -31.00 -26.93
C LYS A 559 -2.65 -29.90 -27.93
N LEU A 560 -1.63 -30.16 -28.73
CA LEU A 560 -1.00 -29.16 -29.59
C LEU A 560 -1.92 -28.68 -30.73
N ASP A 561 -2.79 -29.57 -31.22
CA ASP A 561 -3.79 -29.26 -32.26
C ASP A 561 -4.82 -28.22 -31.80
N GLU A 562 -5.13 -28.18 -30.49
CA GLU A 562 -5.99 -27.14 -29.90
C GLU A 562 -5.19 -25.88 -29.53
N ALA A 563 -3.93 -26.02 -29.11
CA ALA A 563 -3.09 -24.90 -28.68
C ALA A 563 -2.69 -23.98 -29.84
N LEU A 564 -2.34 -24.55 -31.00
CA LEU A 564 -1.88 -23.81 -32.18
C LEU A 564 -2.86 -22.70 -32.62
N PRO A 565 -4.15 -22.98 -32.92
CA PRO A 565 -5.08 -21.95 -33.37
C PRO A 565 -5.33 -20.86 -32.31
N ILE A 566 -5.18 -21.18 -31.02
CA ILE A 566 -5.30 -20.21 -29.94
C ILE A 566 -4.08 -19.27 -29.90
N TYR A 567 -2.87 -19.80 -30.07
CA TYR A 567 -1.67 -18.97 -30.19
C TYR A 567 -1.70 -18.10 -31.46
N GLU A 568 -2.19 -18.64 -32.60
CA GLU A 568 -2.37 -17.86 -33.83
C GLU A 568 -3.37 -16.72 -33.63
N LYS A 569 -4.48 -16.98 -32.93
CA LYS A 569 -5.41 -15.92 -32.52
C LYS A 569 -4.74 -14.90 -31.59
N LEU A 570 -3.98 -15.37 -30.59
CA LEU A 570 -3.33 -14.49 -29.61
C LEU A 570 -2.36 -13.50 -30.26
N VAL A 571 -1.54 -13.93 -31.23
CA VAL A 571 -0.59 -13.04 -31.90
C VAL A 571 -1.27 -12.03 -32.83
N VAL A 572 -2.52 -12.27 -33.22
CA VAL A 572 -3.36 -11.28 -33.93
C VAL A 572 -3.97 -10.29 -32.94
N VAL A 573 -4.45 -10.75 -31.78
CA VAL A 573 -5.10 -9.93 -30.74
C VAL A 573 -4.10 -9.03 -29.99
N ASP A 574 -2.93 -9.58 -29.63
CA ASP A 574 -1.86 -8.87 -28.91
C ASP A 574 -0.52 -9.06 -29.63
N PRO A 575 -0.35 -8.44 -30.82
CA PRO A 575 0.83 -8.64 -31.65
C PRO A 575 2.09 -8.02 -31.04
N GLY A 576 1.98 -7.12 -30.06
CA GLY A 576 3.10 -6.32 -29.57
C GLY A 576 4.04 -7.05 -28.61
N LYS A 577 3.60 -8.17 -28.01
CA LYS A 577 4.40 -8.91 -27.02
C LYS A 577 5.16 -10.06 -27.65
N ASP A 578 6.48 -10.02 -27.52
CA ASP A 578 7.39 -11.09 -27.93
C ASP A 578 6.98 -12.44 -27.34
N VAL A 579 6.67 -12.52 -26.04
CA VAL A 579 6.28 -13.79 -25.36
C VAL A 579 5.14 -14.55 -26.05
N ASN A 580 4.20 -13.85 -26.69
CA ASN A 580 3.10 -14.48 -27.42
C ASN A 580 3.62 -15.22 -28.68
N TRP A 581 4.55 -14.58 -29.40
CA TRP A 581 5.21 -15.17 -30.56
C TRP A 581 6.16 -16.30 -30.18
N ILE A 582 6.80 -16.21 -29.01
CA ILE A 582 7.61 -17.30 -28.44
C ILE A 582 6.72 -18.53 -28.19
N GLY A 583 5.55 -18.34 -27.57
CA GLY A 583 4.58 -19.42 -27.35
C GLY A 583 4.12 -20.09 -28.66
N LEU A 584 3.81 -19.28 -29.69
CA LEU A 584 3.48 -19.80 -31.02
C LEU A 584 4.64 -20.58 -31.64
N GLY A 585 5.87 -20.07 -31.54
CA GLY A 585 7.07 -20.74 -32.05
C GLY A 585 7.33 -22.06 -31.35
N ASN A 586 7.14 -22.12 -30.03
CA ASN A 586 7.30 -23.34 -29.24
C ASN A 586 6.30 -24.42 -29.68
N VAL A 587 5.01 -24.07 -29.81
CA VAL A 587 3.98 -25.01 -30.26
C VAL A 587 4.24 -25.48 -31.69
N ARG A 588 4.61 -24.56 -32.61
CA ARG A 588 4.97 -24.92 -33.99
C ARG A 588 6.16 -25.86 -34.08
N LEU A 589 7.17 -25.67 -33.23
CA LEU A 589 8.31 -26.58 -33.17
C LEU A 589 7.90 -27.96 -32.65
N GLN A 590 7.02 -28.04 -31.64
CA GLN A 590 6.54 -29.29 -31.07
C GLN A 590 5.66 -30.11 -32.03
N ILE A 591 4.85 -29.46 -32.88
CA ILE A 591 4.05 -30.13 -33.92
C ILE A 591 4.86 -30.49 -35.18
N GLY A 592 6.15 -30.16 -35.23
CA GLY A 592 7.02 -30.47 -36.37
C GLY A 592 6.93 -29.48 -37.54
N ASP A 593 6.54 -28.22 -37.30
CA ASP A 593 6.63 -27.10 -38.25
C ASP A 593 7.81 -26.17 -37.92
N PRO A 594 9.06 -26.58 -38.23
CA PRO A 594 10.24 -25.77 -37.94
C PRO A 594 10.25 -24.46 -38.74
N THR A 595 9.70 -24.45 -39.96
CA THR A 595 9.65 -23.25 -40.81
C THR A 595 8.75 -22.17 -40.20
N GLY A 596 7.55 -22.56 -39.75
CA GLY A 596 6.64 -21.64 -39.07
C GLY A 596 7.14 -21.24 -37.68
N ALA A 597 7.90 -22.10 -36.99
CA ALA A 597 8.57 -21.75 -35.74
C ALA A 597 9.66 -20.69 -35.94
N VAL A 598 10.50 -20.81 -36.98
CA VAL A 598 11.49 -19.79 -37.34
C VAL A 598 10.82 -18.44 -37.61
N ALA A 599 9.71 -18.42 -38.35
CA ALA A 599 8.96 -17.19 -38.60
C ALA A 599 8.42 -16.55 -37.30
N ALA A 600 7.89 -17.36 -36.39
CA ALA A 600 7.36 -16.88 -35.11
C ALA A 600 8.48 -16.35 -34.18
N TYR A 601 9.59 -17.05 -34.02
CA TYR A 601 10.73 -16.56 -33.24
C TYR A 601 11.37 -15.32 -33.86
N GLY A 602 11.45 -15.25 -35.20
CA GLY A 602 11.87 -14.04 -35.90
C GLY A 602 10.95 -12.85 -35.59
N ALA A 603 9.63 -13.07 -35.56
CA ALA A 603 8.67 -12.05 -35.15
C ALA A 603 8.87 -11.63 -33.68
N ALA A 604 9.17 -12.56 -32.77
CA ALA A 604 9.51 -12.24 -31.38
C ALA A 604 10.73 -11.31 -31.28
N LEU A 605 11.81 -11.63 -32.02
CA LEU A 605 13.04 -10.82 -32.05
C LEU A 605 12.86 -9.44 -32.69
N GLN A 606 11.95 -9.29 -33.66
CA GLN A 606 11.61 -7.96 -34.21
C GLN A 606 10.98 -7.04 -33.16
N ARG A 607 10.24 -7.59 -32.20
CA ARG A 607 9.57 -6.84 -31.13
C ARG A 607 10.49 -6.59 -29.94
N ASN A 608 11.27 -7.61 -29.59
CA ASN A 608 12.27 -7.54 -28.56
C ASN A 608 13.56 -8.20 -29.06
N PRO A 609 14.54 -7.41 -29.52
CA PRO A 609 15.84 -7.94 -29.96
C PRO A 609 16.62 -8.70 -28.89
N ALA A 610 16.26 -8.52 -27.61
CA ALA A 610 16.84 -9.21 -26.46
C ALA A 610 16.00 -10.41 -25.99
N ALA A 611 14.96 -10.81 -26.73
CA ALA A 611 14.14 -11.97 -26.37
C ALA A 611 15.01 -13.24 -26.24
N PRO A 612 14.85 -14.05 -25.18
CA PRO A 612 15.67 -15.22 -24.92
C PRO A 612 15.22 -16.42 -25.77
N VAL A 613 15.31 -16.29 -27.10
CA VAL A 613 14.88 -17.32 -28.06
C VAL A 613 15.94 -17.81 -29.02
N LYS A 614 17.19 -17.34 -28.89
CA LYS A 614 18.23 -17.65 -29.88
C LYS A 614 18.58 -19.15 -29.95
N ASP A 615 18.49 -19.85 -28.83
CA ASP A 615 18.70 -21.29 -28.74
C ASP A 615 17.55 -22.08 -29.39
N VAL A 616 16.29 -21.76 -29.08
CA VAL A 616 15.10 -22.39 -29.69
C VAL A 616 14.92 -22.00 -31.16
N LEU A 617 15.34 -20.80 -31.55
CA LEU A 617 15.44 -20.38 -32.96
C LEU A 617 16.52 -21.19 -33.69
N GLY A 618 17.69 -21.40 -33.07
CA GLY A 618 18.73 -22.27 -33.63
C GLY A 618 18.23 -23.69 -33.87
N ALA A 619 17.45 -24.24 -32.92
CA ALA A 619 16.83 -25.56 -33.07
C ALA A 619 15.80 -25.60 -34.20
N ALA A 620 14.96 -24.57 -34.32
CA ALA A 620 14.00 -24.45 -35.42
C ALA A 620 14.70 -24.28 -36.79
N LEU A 621 15.77 -23.47 -36.87
CA LEU A 621 16.57 -23.29 -38.08
C LEU A 621 17.23 -24.61 -38.50
N LEU A 622 17.77 -25.37 -37.54
CA LEU A 622 18.33 -26.69 -37.75
C LEU A 622 17.27 -27.66 -38.31
N GLY A 623 16.09 -27.70 -37.71
CA GLY A 623 14.97 -28.53 -38.18
C GLY A 623 14.46 -28.14 -39.58
N SER A 624 14.59 -26.87 -39.97
CA SER A 624 14.25 -26.37 -41.31
C SER A 624 15.37 -26.54 -42.35
N GLY A 625 16.52 -27.11 -41.97
CA GLY A 625 17.68 -27.29 -42.85
C GLY A 625 18.47 -26.01 -43.14
N ARG A 626 18.23 -24.92 -42.41
CA ARG A 626 18.93 -23.63 -42.56
C ARG A 626 20.21 -23.62 -41.71
N PHE A 627 21.14 -24.50 -42.06
CA PHE A 627 22.31 -24.82 -41.24
C PHE A 627 23.26 -23.63 -40.95
N PRO A 628 23.61 -22.76 -41.91
CA PRO A 628 24.50 -21.63 -41.63
C PRO A 628 23.90 -20.64 -40.61
N GLU A 629 22.58 -20.42 -40.69
CA GLU A 629 21.85 -19.53 -39.79
C GLU A 629 21.67 -20.16 -38.41
N ALA A 630 21.42 -21.47 -38.35
CA ALA A 630 21.38 -22.22 -37.08
C ALA A 630 22.74 -22.13 -36.36
N ALA A 631 23.84 -22.33 -37.10
CA ALA A 631 25.19 -22.23 -36.55
C ALA A 631 25.47 -20.81 -36.01
N ALA A 632 25.10 -19.77 -36.77
CA ALA A 632 25.24 -18.39 -36.32
C ALA A 632 24.47 -18.12 -35.00
N ALA A 633 23.22 -18.58 -34.91
CA ALA A 633 22.38 -18.43 -33.71
C ALA A 633 22.99 -19.12 -32.48
N PHE A 634 23.44 -20.37 -32.61
CA PHE A 634 24.08 -21.08 -31.51
C PHE A 634 25.46 -20.51 -31.13
N SER A 635 26.27 -20.07 -32.10
CA SER A 635 27.54 -19.39 -31.81
C SER A 635 27.35 -18.06 -31.07
N GLU A 636 26.22 -17.36 -31.28
CA GLU A 636 25.85 -16.19 -30.48
C GLU A 636 25.49 -16.55 -29.04
N CYS A 637 24.71 -17.62 -28.83
CA CYS A 637 24.42 -18.15 -27.50
C CYS A 637 25.72 -18.47 -26.73
N LEU A 638 26.67 -19.15 -27.39
CA LEU A 638 27.98 -19.47 -26.80
C LEU A 638 28.80 -18.21 -26.48
N ARG A 639 28.81 -17.21 -27.36
CA ARG A 639 29.47 -15.91 -27.12
C ARG A 639 28.86 -15.15 -25.94
N ALA A 640 27.56 -15.29 -25.72
CA ALA A 640 26.86 -14.76 -24.54
C ALA A 640 27.10 -15.57 -23.26
N GLY A 641 27.94 -16.63 -23.32
CA GLY A 641 28.29 -17.47 -22.19
C GLY A 641 27.36 -18.67 -21.95
N ASN A 642 26.34 -18.88 -22.79
CA ASN A 642 25.45 -20.04 -22.67
C ASN A 642 26.12 -21.30 -23.23
N ARG A 643 26.64 -22.14 -22.33
CA ARG A 643 27.28 -23.44 -22.64
C ARG A 643 26.41 -24.64 -22.25
N ASP A 644 25.09 -24.49 -22.32
CA ASP A 644 24.12 -25.59 -22.15
C ASP A 644 24.44 -26.71 -23.18
N PRO A 645 24.44 -27.99 -22.77
CA PRO A 645 24.60 -29.14 -23.66
C PRO A 645 23.79 -29.07 -24.96
N ARG A 646 22.55 -28.54 -24.90
CA ARG A 646 21.67 -28.38 -26.08
C ARG A 646 22.23 -27.39 -27.09
N VAL A 647 22.85 -26.30 -26.64
CA VAL A 647 23.46 -25.28 -27.50
C VAL A 647 24.73 -25.83 -28.15
N LEU A 648 25.57 -26.54 -27.39
CA LEU A 648 26.80 -27.17 -27.91
C LEU A 648 26.45 -28.23 -28.97
N PHE A 649 25.49 -29.10 -28.67
CA PHE A 649 25.01 -30.12 -29.58
C PHE A 649 24.34 -29.50 -30.83
N GLY A 650 23.55 -28.44 -30.63
CA GLY A 650 22.90 -27.69 -31.71
C GLY A 650 23.89 -27.07 -32.68
N LEU A 651 24.94 -26.40 -32.18
CA LEU A 651 25.99 -25.83 -33.03
C LEU A 651 26.73 -26.92 -33.81
N ALA A 652 27.12 -28.00 -33.16
CA ALA A 652 27.77 -29.13 -33.82
C ALA A 652 26.89 -29.71 -34.94
N SER A 653 25.60 -29.91 -34.64
CA SER A 653 24.62 -30.45 -35.59
C SER A 653 24.43 -29.53 -36.79
N ALA A 654 24.38 -28.22 -36.56
CA ALA A 654 24.29 -27.23 -37.61
C ALA A 654 25.53 -27.25 -38.52
N ARG A 655 26.74 -27.25 -37.95
CA ARG A 655 27.99 -27.30 -38.73
C ARG A 655 28.17 -28.60 -39.51
N VAL A 656 27.81 -29.74 -38.91
CA VAL A 656 27.83 -31.02 -39.61
C VAL A 656 26.81 -31.03 -40.75
N GLY A 657 25.58 -30.54 -40.51
CA GLY A 657 24.55 -30.44 -41.54
C GLY A 657 24.96 -29.52 -42.71
N GLU A 658 25.55 -28.36 -42.41
CA GLU A 658 26.12 -27.43 -43.39
C GLU A 658 27.19 -28.10 -44.25
N ALA A 659 28.11 -28.84 -43.63
CA ALA A 659 29.17 -29.56 -44.31
C ALA A 659 28.65 -30.71 -45.19
N GLU A 660 27.66 -31.48 -44.71
CA GLU A 660 27.02 -32.54 -45.48
C GLU A 660 26.28 -31.97 -46.70
N GLN A 661 25.55 -30.87 -46.52
CA GLN A 661 24.88 -30.18 -47.63
C GLN A 661 25.91 -29.67 -48.66
N THR A 662 26.96 -29.00 -48.21
CA THR A 662 28.04 -28.48 -49.08
C THR A 662 28.70 -29.60 -49.89
N ARG A 663 28.95 -30.74 -49.25
CA ARG A 663 29.52 -31.92 -49.91
C ARG A 663 28.57 -32.51 -50.95
N ARG A 664 27.27 -32.57 -50.66
CA ARG A 664 26.24 -33.02 -51.62
C ARG A 664 26.17 -32.10 -52.85
N GLU A 665 26.44 -30.81 -52.67
CA GLU A 665 26.54 -29.83 -53.76
C GLU A 665 27.86 -29.92 -54.55
N GLY A 666 28.74 -30.88 -54.24
CA GLY A 666 30.04 -31.08 -54.90
C GLY A 666 31.13 -30.08 -54.50
N LYS A 667 30.90 -29.32 -53.41
CA LYS A 667 31.85 -28.33 -52.90
C LYS A 667 32.61 -28.89 -51.69
N VAL A 668 33.75 -28.26 -51.38
CA VAL A 668 34.56 -28.61 -50.20
C VAL A 668 33.97 -27.90 -48.96
N PRO A 669 33.64 -28.63 -47.88
CA PRO A 669 33.16 -28.04 -46.62
C PRO A 669 34.17 -27.08 -45.97
N ASP A 670 33.67 -26.08 -45.23
CA ASP A 670 34.51 -25.13 -44.48
C ASP A 670 35.25 -25.83 -43.32
N ALA A 671 36.58 -25.86 -43.40
CA ALA A 671 37.44 -26.45 -42.39
C ALA A 671 37.29 -25.78 -41.02
N ARG A 672 37.03 -24.46 -40.99
CA ARG A 672 36.87 -23.72 -39.72
C ARG A 672 35.58 -24.13 -39.00
N GLY A 673 34.47 -24.25 -39.72
CA GLY A 673 33.20 -24.76 -39.19
C GLY A 673 33.30 -26.19 -38.67
N LEU A 674 34.04 -27.07 -39.36
CA LEU A 674 34.28 -28.45 -38.91
C LEU A 674 35.12 -28.50 -37.62
N TYR A 675 36.15 -27.65 -37.50
CA TYR A 675 36.95 -27.54 -36.28
C TYR A 675 36.13 -26.99 -35.10
N GLU A 676 35.27 -25.99 -35.35
CA GLU A 676 34.34 -25.46 -34.35
C GLU A 676 33.40 -26.56 -33.84
N ALA A 677 32.81 -27.35 -34.73
CA ALA A 677 31.95 -28.48 -34.40
C ALA A 677 32.67 -29.54 -33.53
N GLU A 678 33.92 -29.86 -33.88
CA GLU A 678 34.73 -30.84 -33.14
C GLU A 678 35.02 -30.35 -31.72
N THR A 679 35.37 -29.06 -31.60
CA THR A 679 35.69 -28.43 -30.32
C THR A 679 34.49 -28.50 -29.37
N VAL A 680 33.31 -28.10 -29.83
CA VAL A 680 32.10 -28.11 -28.98
C VAL A 680 31.58 -29.51 -28.68
N LEU A 681 31.77 -30.49 -29.59
CA LEU A 681 31.43 -31.90 -29.32
C LEU A 681 32.35 -32.52 -28.28
N ARG A 682 33.65 -32.21 -28.32
CA ARG A 682 34.60 -32.69 -27.31
C ARG A 682 34.31 -32.08 -25.94
N GLU A 683 33.93 -30.81 -25.89
CA GLU A 683 33.43 -30.19 -24.65
C GLU A 683 32.16 -30.86 -24.14
N LEU A 684 31.19 -31.11 -25.03
CA LEU A 684 29.94 -31.79 -24.66
C LEU A 684 30.21 -33.19 -24.10
N LEU A 685 31.07 -33.98 -24.75
CA LEU A 685 31.44 -35.33 -24.32
C LEU A 685 32.34 -35.34 -23.06
N GLN A 686 33.01 -34.25 -22.73
CA GLN A 686 33.64 -34.12 -21.41
C GLN A 686 32.59 -33.98 -20.30
N LYS A 687 31.51 -33.25 -20.54
CA LYS A 687 30.43 -33.02 -19.57
C LYS A 687 29.48 -34.21 -19.48
N ASP A 688 29.17 -34.83 -20.61
CA ASP A 688 28.35 -36.04 -20.71
C ASP A 688 29.07 -37.09 -21.57
N PRO A 689 29.97 -37.88 -20.95
CA PRO A 689 30.72 -38.89 -21.67
C PRO A 689 29.84 -39.95 -22.33
N GLN A 690 28.62 -40.19 -21.84
CA GLN A 690 27.73 -41.28 -22.30
C GLN A 690 26.72 -40.84 -23.35
N SER A 691 26.74 -39.58 -23.80
CA SER A 691 25.85 -39.08 -24.84
C SER A 691 26.07 -39.81 -26.17
N GLN A 692 25.25 -40.82 -26.44
CA GLN A 692 25.30 -41.56 -27.71
C GLN A 692 25.07 -40.65 -28.93
N PRO A 693 24.09 -39.70 -28.92
CA PRO A 693 23.90 -38.79 -30.05
C PRO A 693 25.15 -37.94 -30.36
N ALA A 694 25.88 -37.49 -29.33
CA ALA A 694 27.08 -36.69 -29.53
C ALA A 694 28.25 -37.52 -30.10
N ARG A 695 28.39 -38.80 -29.69
CA ARG A 695 29.38 -39.72 -30.25
C ARG A 695 29.10 -40.03 -31.71
N ASP A 696 27.83 -40.30 -32.06
CA ASP A 696 27.42 -40.59 -33.44
C ASP A 696 27.68 -39.38 -34.34
N LEU A 697 27.37 -38.18 -33.85
CA LEU A 697 27.62 -36.94 -34.57
C LEU A 697 29.13 -36.65 -34.75
N LEU A 698 29.96 -36.97 -33.75
CA LEU A 698 31.42 -36.87 -33.84
C LEU A 698 31.98 -37.84 -34.89
N GLY A 699 31.45 -39.06 -34.98
CA GLY A 699 31.83 -40.03 -36.01
C GLY A 699 31.53 -39.51 -37.42
N ARG A 700 30.34 -38.94 -37.64
CA ARG A 700 29.96 -38.29 -38.92
C ARG A 700 30.90 -37.11 -39.25
N LEU A 701 31.22 -36.30 -38.25
CA LEU A 701 32.14 -35.17 -38.40
C LEU A 701 33.54 -35.63 -38.85
N GLN A 702 34.08 -36.70 -38.28
CA GLN A 702 35.38 -37.25 -38.65
C GLN A 702 35.43 -37.71 -40.11
N GLN A 703 34.35 -38.31 -40.62
CA GLN A 703 34.23 -38.71 -42.03
C GLN A 703 34.16 -37.50 -42.99
N LEU A 704 33.62 -36.37 -42.53
CA LEU A 704 33.60 -35.13 -43.30
C LEU A 704 34.99 -34.50 -43.38
N LYS A 705 35.73 -34.46 -42.27
CA LYS A 705 37.12 -33.94 -42.22
C LYS A 705 38.09 -34.71 -43.11
N ALA A 706 37.97 -36.04 -43.19
CA ALA A 706 38.88 -36.89 -43.97
C ALA A 706 38.95 -36.56 -45.48
N GLY A 707 38.03 -35.74 -46.02
CA GLY A 707 38.03 -35.31 -47.42
C GLY A 707 38.26 -33.81 -47.65
N VAL A 708 38.75 -33.07 -46.65
CA VAL A 708 39.05 -31.62 -46.76
C VAL A 708 40.57 -31.41 -46.69
N PRO A 709 41.23 -30.84 -47.73
CA PRO A 709 42.67 -30.60 -47.71
C PRO A 709 43.06 -29.58 -46.62
N GLY A 710 43.88 -29.99 -45.65
CA GLY A 710 44.41 -29.12 -44.60
C GLY A 710 43.55 -28.96 -43.33
N SER A 711 42.57 -29.83 -43.08
CA SER A 711 41.69 -29.83 -41.88
C SER A 711 42.13 -30.75 -40.75
#